data_AF-A0A540R687-F1
#
_entry.id   AF-A0A540R687-F1
#
_cell.length_a   1.000
_cell.length_b   1.000
_cell.length_c   1.000
_cell.angle_alpha   90.00
_cell.angle_beta   90.00
_cell.angle_gamma   90.00
#
_symmetry.space_group_name_H-M   'P 1'
#
loop_
_entity.id
_entity.type
_entity.pdbx_description
1 polymer ?
#
loop_
_entity_poly.entity_id
_entity_poly.type
_entity_poly.pdbx_seq_one_letter_code
_entity_poly.pdbx_strand_id
1 'polypeptide(L)'
;MSASESPRATTDSAPFEPTHSHRGKLKVYLGFAPGVGKTCAMLNEAHELQRQGLNVMVGVVETHGRKRTAELVEGLTVIPRKKTTYRGRVFEELDVDACLALAPDVLLVDELAHTVVTSDAEFAATEVSQKRWQDVYTLLDAGIDVISTLNIQHLESLNDVVAAVTNTRQRETIPDQVLRDTDRIELVDLSPDSLRIRLSRGEIYHGAMATKALENYFRLGNLTALRELALLWLADKVEEGLAAYRENHEIDSTWPTRERLIVAVPGNDGSEALIRRAARIAGRVSGREMVAVYVANNEGLTSNQTPSSLRRLQELVEDLNGQWRVLIGDDVAGTLLEYARSINASQLVIGRRPRWGHTLANGVAERVIDGSGTIDVHIVSLSTSDAPRPKRPRRGANFGRVRLLAGWFAAVLLPPGFTVLMLLFNPEEKFLSPILLGFLTIVVFSAVAAGVWPALLAVVSGSLLANWFFTAPIHTLSITEPESIASVGFFIIIALTVAYIVDYAERRADEAKRRQTQAVIMADLARGVIYEGADLKSLLRRLGETFLLDTVLLQRYSSEDKKWWTIESNAESPDVAVAQKKSRAGESVNHVGIGDSLRLVIGNRELSPSEIDMIEAHGARITAILDRQEMEAMRRATTALESSNRVGSTLLTAVSHDLRTPLAGITTAVSGLTLGDVEISEADRQALINTIESSAHRLEIVINHLLDMSRLKTGMLRPNSQAIDVADIVDAVLDEHSVSAGRVRVDIPVTLPPILADYGLVQRVLANVIANAANHGAGTHIDITAREAHQALLASVAHAKDAPSSVVADDAASIGPSGRRDDHNIVQIRIADHGPGIPRDQWDSLFLPFQRLSDDALGLGLGLAVARGFTEAMGGQIYPAETPGGGATIVIEMPCAPTPEGGKQ
;
A
#
# COMPACT_ATOMS: atom_id res chain seq x y z
N MET A 1 38.46 69.20 22.41
CA MET A 1 37.84 69.71 21.18
C MET A 1 37.63 68.54 20.23
N SER A 2 36.37 68.30 19.88
CA SER A 2 35.83 67.69 18.64
C SER A 2 36.33 66.32 18.13
N ALA A 3 35.43 65.33 18.15
CA ALA A 3 34.80 64.60 17.02
C ALA A 3 35.67 64.20 15.80
N SER A 4 35.51 63.07 15.10
CA SER A 4 34.53 61.97 15.05
C SER A 4 35.05 60.90 14.06
N GLU A 5 34.74 59.61 14.25
CA GLU A 5 34.05 58.73 13.27
C GLU A 5 34.13 57.24 13.67
N SER A 6 32.98 56.55 13.60
CA SER A 6 32.75 55.14 13.92
C SER A 6 33.38 54.16 12.91
N PRO A 7 33.76 52.93 13.32
CA PRO A 7 34.06 51.85 12.39
C PRO A 7 32.77 51.09 12.01
N ARG A 8 32.57 50.89 10.71
CA ARG A 8 31.58 49.97 10.14
C ARG A 8 31.90 48.53 10.57
N ALA A 9 30.88 47.81 11.03
CA ALA A 9 30.90 46.36 11.20
C ALA A 9 30.93 45.69 9.81
N THR A 10 31.94 44.87 9.57
CA THR A 10 31.94 43.86 8.50
C THR A 10 31.84 42.49 9.16
N THR A 11 30.70 41.85 8.91
CA THR A 11 30.45 40.42 9.04
C THR A 11 31.58 39.61 8.39
N ASP A 12 32.29 38.82 9.18
CA ASP A 12 33.12 37.73 8.66
C ASP A 12 32.89 36.50 9.56
N SER A 13 31.79 35.81 9.28
CA SER A 13 31.55 34.45 9.76
C SER A 13 32.41 33.52 8.90
N ALA A 14 33.61 33.21 9.38
CA ALA A 14 34.46 32.21 8.76
C ALA A 14 33.72 30.85 8.73
N PRO A 15 33.73 30.10 7.62
CA PRO A 15 33.15 28.77 7.57
C PRO A 15 33.92 27.82 8.50
N PHE A 16 33.18 27.08 9.32
CA PHE A 16 33.73 25.99 10.12
C PHE A 16 34.27 24.90 9.17
N GLU A 17 35.59 24.70 9.12
CA GLU A 17 36.19 23.56 8.42
C GLU A 17 35.99 22.30 9.27
N PRO A 18 35.24 21.27 8.80
CA PRO A 18 35.04 20.04 9.56
C PRO A 18 36.35 19.24 9.61
N THR A 19 36.84 18.96 10.82
CA THR A 19 38.07 18.20 11.10
C THR A 19 37.92 16.68 10.96
N HIS A 20 36.73 16.18 10.61
CA HIS A 20 36.47 14.74 10.45
C HIS A 20 36.12 14.42 8.98
N SER A 21 36.93 13.58 8.33
CA SER A 21 36.71 13.13 6.94
C SER A 21 35.56 12.13 6.78
N HIS A 22 34.82 11.85 7.85
CA HIS A 22 33.75 10.86 7.90
C HIS A 22 32.55 11.42 8.67
N ARG A 23 31.35 11.17 8.14
CA ARG A 23 30.08 11.45 8.83
C ARG A 23 29.98 10.59 10.10
N GLY A 24 29.51 11.18 11.19
CA GLY A 24 29.22 10.49 12.45
C GLY A 24 28.11 9.45 12.28
N LYS A 25 28.03 8.52 13.24
CA LYS A 25 27.10 7.38 13.21
C LYS A 25 25.91 7.58 14.13
N LEU A 26 24.73 7.18 13.68
CA LEU A 26 23.49 7.24 14.45
C LEU A 26 23.10 5.85 14.97
N LYS A 27 23.05 5.71 16.30
CA LYS A 27 22.46 4.56 16.98
C LYS A 27 21.11 4.94 17.59
N VAL A 28 20.06 4.17 17.32
CA VAL A 28 18.73 4.40 17.88
C VAL A 28 18.24 3.22 18.71
N TYR A 29 17.89 3.49 19.97
CA TYR A 29 17.13 2.57 20.79
C TYR A 29 15.64 2.69 20.49
N LEU A 30 15.10 1.69 19.80
CA LEU A 30 13.69 1.61 19.42
C LEU A 30 12.89 0.89 20.51
N GLY A 31 11.71 1.39 20.83
CA GLY A 31 10.79 0.72 21.75
C GLY A 31 9.34 0.80 21.27
N PHE A 32 8.53 -0.18 21.65
CA PHE A 32 7.13 -0.22 21.24
C PHE A 32 6.23 0.71 22.05
N ALA A 33 6.66 1.11 23.25
CA ALA A 33 5.90 1.98 24.14
C ALA A 33 6.81 2.81 25.08
N PRO A 34 6.30 3.90 25.67
CA PRO A 34 6.97 4.59 26.78
C PRO A 34 7.18 3.64 27.98
N GLY A 35 8.33 3.77 28.66
CA GLY A 35 8.62 3.00 29.87
C GLY A 35 9.27 1.63 29.68
N VAL A 36 9.44 1.14 28.44
CA VAL A 36 10.14 -0.14 28.16
C VAL A 36 11.61 -0.13 28.59
N GLY A 37 12.22 1.05 28.68
CA GLY A 37 13.59 1.23 29.21
C GLY A 37 14.61 1.84 28.24
N LYS A 38 14.18 2.39 27.10
CA LYS A 38 15.08 2.97 26.07
C LYS A 38 16.14 3.92 26.62
N THR A 39 15.73 4.95 27.37
CA THR A 39 16.66 5.92 27.98
C THR A 39 17.64 5.27 28.94
N CYS A 40 17.20 4.26 29.72
CA CYS A 40 18.12 3.52 30.60
C CYS A 40 19.12 2.67 29.82
N ALA A 41 18.71 2.05 28.70
CA ALA A 41 19.61 1.30 27.83
C ALA A 41 20.67 2.23 27.20
N MET A 42 20.24 3.38 26.69
CA MET A 42 21.12 4.43 26.17
C MET A 42 22.15 4.90 27.21
N LEU A 43 21.71 5.21 28.44
CA LEU A 43 22.62 5.65 29.51
C LEU A 43 23.58 4.54 29.97
N ASN A 44 23.13 3.29 30.04
CA ASN A 44 24.01 2.17 30.40
C ASN A 44 25.12 1.97 29.35
N GLU A 45 24.80 2.11 28.06
CA GLU A 45 25.80 2.07 26.99
C GLU A 45 26.74 3.28 27.08
N ALA A 46 26.24 4.48 27.38
CA ALA A 46 27.07 5.66 27.59
C ALA A 46 28.15 5.43 28.67
N HIS A 47 27.79 4.82 29.80
CA HIS A 47 28.74 4.44 30.85
C HIS A 47 29.76 3.38 30.41
N GLU A 48 29.37 2.46 29.51
CA GLU A 48 30.29 1.48 28.93
C GLU A 48 31.29 2.15 27.98
N LEU A 49 30.82 3.04 27.11
CA LEU A 49 31.66 3.80 26.18
C LEU A 49 32.61 4.75 26.91
N GLN A 50 32.15 5.40 27.99
CA GLN A 50 33.00 6.22 28.86
C GLN A 50 34.08 5.38 29.54
N ARG A 51 33.76 4.16 29.99
CA ARG A 51 34.75 3.21 30.55
C ARG A 51 35.77 2.72 29.51
N GLN A 52 35.39 2.71 28.23
CA GLN A 52 36.30 2.41 27.11
C GLN A 52 37.18 3.62 26.72
N GLY A 53 37.00 4.77 27.38
CA GLY A 53 37.83 5.96 27.20
C GLY A 53 37.32 6.94 26.14
N LEU A 54 36.08 6.79 25.64
CA LEU A 54 35.47 7.75 24.72
C LEU A 54 34.93 8.97 25.46
N ASN A 55 35.01 10.14 24.82
CA ASN A 55 34.43 11.38 25.33
C ASN A 55 32.91 11.42 25.08
N VAL A 56 32.15 10.85 26.02
CA VAL A 56 30.68 10.77 25.95
C VAL A 56 30.06 11.95 26.69
N MET A 57 29.18 12.70 26.01
CA MET A 57 28.45 13.82 26.59
C MET A 57 26.94 13.65 26.44
N VAL A 58 26.20 14.23 27.38
CA VAL A 58 24.74 14.28 27.38
C VAL A 58 24.29 15.61 26.79
N GLY A 59 23.65 15.60 25.62
CA GLY A 59 23.06 16.79 25.01
C GLY A 59 21.67 17.05 25.58
N VAL A 60 20.77 16.07 25.45
CA VAL A 60 19.42 16.14 26.03
C VAL A 60 18.97 14.75 26.45
N VAL A 61 18.54 14.60 27.72
CA VAL A 61 17.99 13.36 28.27
C VAL A 61 16.78 13.68 29.12
N GLU A 62 15.65 13.05 28.81
CA GLU A 62 14.42 13.24 29.55
C GLU A 62 14.26 12.16 30.63
N THR A 63 14.50 12.53 31.88
CA THR A 63 14.39 11.61 33.01
C THR A 63 12.93 11.35 33.42
N HIS A 64 12.00 12.21 33.01
CA HIS A 64 10.56 12.12 33.33
C HIS A 64 10.27 11.93 34.84
N GLY A 65 11.14 12.47 35.70
CA GLY A 65 11.05 12.34 37.16
C GLY A 65 11.42 10.97 37.73
N ARG A 66 12.05 10.09 36.93
CA ARG A 66 12.43 8.73 37.36
C ARG A 66 13.77 8.75 38.08
N LYS A 67 13.77 8.47 39.39
CA LYS A 67 14.98 8.43 40.25
C LYS A 67 16.11 7.60 39.66
N ARG A 68 15.80 6.36 39.22
CA ARG A 68 16.79 5.45 38.64
C ARG A 68 17.40 5.95 37.32
N THR A 69 16.63 6.70 36.52
CA THR A 69 17.18 7.31 35.29
C THR A 69 18.05 8.51 35.62
N ALA A 70 17.67 9.31 36.63
CA ALA A 70 18.48 10.43 37.11
C ALA A 70 19.82 9.96 37.69
N GLU A 71 19.82 8.89 38.50
CA GLU A 71 21.04 8.25 39.02
C GLU A 71 21.97 7.77 37.91
N LEU A 72 21.44 7.33 36.75
CA LEU A 72 22.25 6.92 35.60
C LEU A 72 22.83 8.10 34.81
N VAL A 73 22.32 9.32 34.98
CA VAL A 73 22.91 10.53 34.40
C VAL A 73 24.09 11.00 35.26
N GLU A 74 24.08 10.70 36.56
CA GLU A 74 25.20 11.02 37.45
C GLU A 74 26.49 10.33 36.96
N GLY A 75 27.55 11.12 36.80
CA GLY A 75 28.85 10.65 36.29
C GLY A 75 29.09 10.89 34.80
N LEU A 76 28.07 11.30 34.03
CA LEU A 76 28.22 11.74 32.63
C LEU A 76 28.34 13.27 32.56
N THR A 77 29.12 13.77 31.60
CA THR A 77 29.25 15.22 31.35
C THR A 77 28.02 15.72 30.61
N VAL A 78 27.27 16.66 31.21
CA VAL A 78 26.02 17.20 30.64
C VAL A 78 26.28 18.58 30.04
N ILE A 79 25.89 18.75 28.77
CA ILE A 79 25.92 20.05 28.09
C ILE A 79 24.70 20.86 28.55
N PRO A 80 24.88 22.12 28.98
CA PRO A 80 23.75 22.97 29.38
C PRO A 80 22.72 23.12 28.25
N ARG A 81 21.44 22.91 28.56
CA ARG A 81 20.34 23.06 27.60
C ARG A 81 20.13 24.52 27.23
N LYS A 82 19.81 24.79 25.96
CA LYS A 82 19.42 26.12 25.47
C LYS A 82 18.04 26.46 26.01
N LYS A 83 17.91 27.61 26.67
CA LYS A 83 16.62 28.09 27.19
C LYS A 83 15.94 28.96 26.13
N THR A 84 14.80 28.49 25.63
CA THR A 84 14.00 29.22 24.64
C THR A 84 12.68 29.63 25.27
N THR A 85 12.29 30.89 25.09
CA THR A 85 10.97 31.37 25.52
C THR A 85 10.02 31.34 24.33
N TYR A 86 8.91 30.62 24.47
CA TYR A 86 7.84 30.53 23.48
C TYR A 86 6.50 30.67 24.19
N ARG A 87 5.69 31.65 23.77
CA ARG A 87 4.38 31.95 24.40
C ARG A 87 4.43 32.09 25.93
N GLY A 88 5.43 32.81 26.45
CA GLY A 88 5.60 33.08 27.88
C GLY A 88 6.18 31.92 28.72
N ARG A 89 6.31 30.71 28.15
CA ARG A 89 6.93 29.56 28.84
C ARG A 89 8.38 29.38 28.42
N VAL A 90 9.22 29.03 29.39
CA VAL A 90 10.63 28.67 29.15
C VAL A 90 10.69 27.17 28.88
N PHE A 91 11.17 26.82 27.70
CA PHE A 91 11.50 25.47 27.29
C PHE A 91 13.02 25.29 27.31
N GLU A 92 13.47 24.10 27.62
CA GLU A 92 14.88 23.73 27.56
C GLU A 92 15.07 22.80 26.36
N GLU A 93 15.93 23.18 25.41
CA GLU A 93 16.20 22.42 24.18
C GLU A 93 17.67 22.06 24.06
N LEU A 94 17.98 21.18 23.10
CA LEU A 94 19.35 20.83 22.76
C LEU A 94 20.10 22.07 22.24
N ASP A 95 21.27 22.36 22.79
CA ASP A 95 22.14 23.42 22.30
C ASP A 95 23.11 22.84 21.25
N VAL A 96 22.69 22.85 19.98
CA VAL A 96 23.46 22.29 18.87
C VAL A 96 24.80 23.02 18.70
N ASP A 97 24.82 24.34 18.84
CA ASP A 97 26.03 25.15 18.70
C ASP A 97 27.05 24.81 19.79
N ALA A 98 26.59 24.65 21.04
CA ALA A 98 27.47 24.22 22.13
C ALA A 98 27.99 22.78 21.92
N CYS A 99 27.16 21.88 21.38
CA CYS A 99 27.59 20.52 21.05
C CYS A 99 28.68 20.50 19.98
N LEU A 100 28.53 21.31 18.92
CA LEU A 100 29.52 21.44 17.85
C LEU A 100 30.83 22.07 18.35
N ALA A 101 30.75 23.06 19.25
CA ALA A 101 31.93 23.69 19.83
C ALA A 101 32.72 22.77 20.76
N LEU A 102 32.05 21.87 21.48
CA LEU A 102 32.67 20.90 22.38
C LEU A 102 33.18 19.65 21.65
N ALA A 103 32.60 19.33 20.50
CA ALA A 103 32.97 18.20 19.63
C ALA A 103 33.21 16.87 20.39
N PRO A 104 32.20 16.34 21.10
CA PRO A 104 32.32 15.04 21.77
C PRO A 104 32.47 13.89 20.77
N ASP A 105 33.06 12.78 21.21
CA ASP A 105 33.11 11.56 20.39
C ASP A 105 31.70 10.97 20.22
N VAL A 106 30.92 10.98 21.31
CA VAL A 106 29.55 10.45 21.35
C VAL A 106 28.63 11.40 22.11
N LEU A 107 27.50 11.76 21.51
CA LEU A 107 26.47 12.60 22.12
C LEU A 107 25.17 11.82 22.35
N LEU A 108 24.59 11.95 23.55
CA LEU A 108 23.26 11.39 23.86
C LEU A 108 22.16 12.42 23.58
N VAL A 109 21.19 12.04 22.75
CA VAL A 109 20.05 12.89 22.34
C VAL A 109 18.76 12.09 22.45
N ASP A 110 18.00 12.27 23.51
CA ASP A 110 16.73 11.56 23.72
C ASP A 110 15.58 12.13 22.87
N GLU A 111 14.56 11.32 22.62
CA GLU A 111 13.31 11.66 21.90
C GLU A 111 13.51 12.21 20.47
N LEU A 112 13.97 11.35 19.55
CA LEU A 112 14.31 11.73 18.17
C LEU A 112 13.16 12.41 17.38
N ALA A 113 11.91 12.06 17.67
CA ALA A 113 10.71 12.62 17.00
C ALA A 113 10.24 13.96 17.58
N HIS A 114 10.91 14.49 18.60
CA HIS A 114 10.55 15.73 19.28
C HIS A 114 10.48 16.91 18.30
N THR A 115 9.50 17.79 18.53
CA THR A 115 9.34 19.03 17.77
C THR A 115 10.03 20.17 18.51
N VAL A 116 11.08 20.73 17.92
CA VAL A 116 11.94 21.74 18.55
C VAL A 116 11.14 23.02 18.79
N VAL A 117 11.16 23.52 20.02
CA VAL A 117 10.52 24.79 20.35
C VAL A 117 11.45 25.94 19.99
N THR A 118 11.11 26.66 18.93
CA THR A 118 11.82 27.89 18.50
C THR A 118 11.22 29.14 19.14
N SER A 119 12.00 30.21 19.23
CA SER A 119 11.52 31.49 19.78
C SER A 119 10.46 32.13 18.89
N ASP A 120 9.59 32.98 19.44
CA ASP A 120 8.54 33.67 18.67
C ASP A 120 9.10 34.49 17.48
N ALA A 121 10.35 34.96 17.57
CA ALA A 121 11.05 35.69 16.50
C ALA A 121 11.55 34.77 15.37
N GLU A 122 12.01 33.54 15.69
CA GLU A 122 12.50 32.55 14.72
C GLU A 122 11.35 31.77 14.07
N PHE A 123 10.27 31.51 14.81
CA PHE A 123 9.06 30.86 14.30
C PHE A 123 8.36 31.72 13.23
N ALA A 124 8.40 33.05 13.36
CA ALA A 124 7.87 33.97 12.36
C ALA A 124 8.70 34.00 11.06
N ALA A 125 9.96 33.58 11.10
CA ALA A 125 10.88 33.58 9.95
C ALA A 125 10.86 32.26 9.15
N THR A 126 10.42 31.16 9.77
CA THR A 126 10.49 29.82 9.17
C THR A 126 9.11 29.18 9.29
N GLU A 127 8.34 29.14 8.19
CA GLU A 127 6.96 28.57 8.16
C GLU A 127 6.90 27.06 8.51
N VAL A 128 8.05 26.41 8.69
CA VAL A 128 8.18 24.98 8.97
C VAL A 128 8.71 24.75 10.39
N SER A 129 8.01 23.92 11.15
CA SER A 129 8.41 23.52 12.50
C SER A 129 9.62 22.58 12.46
N GLN A 130 10.72 22.96 13.10
CA GLN A 130 11.97 22.20 13.16
C GLN A 130 11.82 20.94 14.03
N LYS A 131 12.51 19.86 13.66
CA LYS A 131 12.46 18.56 14.33
C LYS A 131 13.83 18.17 14.87
N ARG A 132 13.87 17.50 16.02
CA ARG A 132 15.13 17.12 16.69
C ARG A 132 16.01 16.20 15.83
N TRP A 133 15.42 15.37 14.99
CA TRP A 133 16.20 14.55 14.05
C TRP A 133 17.01 15.37 13.04
N GLN A 134 16.57 16.60 12.71
CA GLN A 134 17.33 17.52 11.85
C GLN A 134 18.57 18.07 12.59
N ASP A 135 18.43 18.34 13.88
CA ASP A 135 19.56 18.72 14.74
C ASP A 135 20.57 17.57 14.84
N VAL A 136 20.08 16.34 14.99
CA VAL A 136 20.92 15.13 14.98
C VAL A 136 21.66 14.99 13.66
N TYR A 137 21.02 15.22 12.51
CA TYR A 137 21.71 15.20 11.21
C TYR A 137 22.82 16.25 11.12
N THR A 138 22.60 17.45 11.67
CA THR A 138 23.61 18.51 11.73
C THR A 138 24.84 18.06 12.55
N LEU A 139 24.62 17.33 13.64
CA LEU A 139 25.69 16.80 14.49
C LEU A 139 26.46 15.66 13.81
N LEU A 140 25.75 14.75 13.13
CA LEU A 140 26.36 13.64 12.38
C LEU A 140 27.21 14.19 11.22
N ASP A 141 26.74 15.21 10.53
CA ASP A 141 27.48 15.84 9.41
C ASP A 141 28.77 16.54 9.90
N ALA A 142 28.83 16.94 11.17
CA ALA A 142 30.04 17.44 11.82
C ALA A 142 30.99 16.33 12.31
N GLY A 143 30.61 15.05 12.18
CA GLY A 143 31.43 13.90 12.58
C GLY A 143 31.21 13.39 14.00
N ILE A 144 30.17 13.86 14.71
CA ILE A 144 29.84 13.45 16.09
C ILE A 144 28.94 12.22 16.04
N ASP A 145 29.29 11.12 16.73
CA ASP A 145 28.39 9.96 16.85
C ASP A 145 27.22 10.29 17.79
N VAL A 146 26.00 9.90 17.43
CA VAL A 146 24.80 10.19 18.23
C VAL A 146 24.09 8.91 18.64
N ILE A 147 23.78 8.79 19.93
CA ILE A 147 22.89 7.76 20.46
C ILE A 147 21.56 8.40 20.85
N SER A 148 20.47 7.89 20.28
CA SER A 148 19.13 8.45 20.47
C SER A 148 18.09 7.39 20.85
N THR A 149 16.89 7.83 21.23
CA THR A 149 15.76 6.93 21.48
C THR A 149 14.51 7.34 20.71
N LEU A 150 13.71 6.34 20.35
CA LEU A 150 12.49 6.52 19.59
C LEU A 150 11.44 5.47 19.97
N ASN A 151 10.17 5.85 19.99
CA ASN A 151 9.07 4.88 20.03
C ASN A 151 8.49 4.64 18.64
N ILE A 152 8.05 3.40 18.39
CA ILE A 152 7.44 2.99 17.11
C ILE A 152 6.21 3.82 16.73
N GLN A 153 5.49 4.34 17.73
CA GLN A 153 4.30 5.18 17.53
C GLN A 153 4.56 6.51 16.82
N HIS A 154 5.81 6.98 16.80
CA HIS A 154 6.15 8.25 16.18
C HIS A 154 6.47 8.11 14.68
N LEU A 155 6.54 6.88 14.15
CA LEU A 155 6.76 6.69 12.72
C LEU A 155 5.53 7.12 11.92
N GLU A 156 5.76 7.91 10.87
CA GLU A 156 4.69 8.45 10.02
C GLU A 156 3.83 7.37 9.37
N SER A 157 4.47 6.32 8.81
CA SER A 157 3.75 5.21 8.17
C SER A 157 2.81 4.45 9.11
N LEU A 158 3.07 4.49 10.42
CA LEU A 158 2.34 3.73 11.43
C LEU A 158 1.30 4.56 12.19
N ASN A 159 1.22 5.88 11.98
CA ASN A 159 0.39 6.77 12.78
C ASN A 159 -1.10 6.38 12.74
N ASP A 160 -1.63 6.06 11.56
CA ASP A 160 -3.05 5.66 11.40
C ASP A 160 -3.36 4.32 12.09
N VAL A 161 -2.45 3.35 11.97
CA VAL A 161 -2.58 2.02 12.59
C VAL A 161 -2.49 2.15 14.11
N VAL A 162 -1.55 2.94 14.61
CA VAL A 162 -1.36 3.19 16.04
C VAL A 162 -2.55 3.97 16.62
N ALA A 163 -3.11 4.92 15.89
CA ALA A 163 -4.31 5.65 16.29
C ALA A 163 -5.53 4.72 16.39
N ALA A 164 -5.68 3.77 15.46
CA ALA A 164 -6.75 2.77 15.50
C ALA A 164 -6.63 1.84 16.72
N VAL A 165 -5.41 1.51 17.14
CA VAL A 165 -5.15 0.65 18.32
C VAL A 165 -5.27 1.41 19.64
N THR A 166 -4.69 2.61 19.73
CA THR A 166 -4.55 3.37 20.99
C THR A 166 -5.66 4.39 21.23
N ASN A 167 -6.48 4.68 20.21
CA ASN A 167 -7.48 5.75 20.19
C ASN A 167 -6.90 7.16 20.46
N THR A 168 -5.59 7.33 20.21
CA THR A 168 -4.87 8.60 20.36
C THR A 168 -4.03 8.86 19.12
N ARG A 169 -4.16 10.05 18.52
CA ARG A 169 -3.32 10.46 17.38
C ARG A 169 -2.02 11.09 17.87
N GLN A 170 -0.90 10.64 17.31
CA GLN A 170 0.42 11.20 17.61
C GLN A 170 0.64 12.45 16.76
N ARG A 171 1.01 13.56 17.42
CA ARG A 171 1.32 14.86 16.78
C ARG A 171 2.80 15.00 16.45
N GLU A 172 3.64 14.32 17.21
CA GLU A 172 5.08 14.27 16.99
C GLU A 172 5.41 13.02 16.17
N THR A 173 5.74 13.27 14.90
CA THR A 173 6.07 12.23 13.94
C THR A 173 7.48 12.40 13.38
N ILE A 174 8.04 11.29 12.90
CA ILE A 174 9.31 11.20 12.19
C ILE A 174 9.13 10.37 10.92
N PRO A 175 9.65 10.81 9.76
CA PRO A 175 9.62 10.02 8.55
C PRO A 175 10.37 8.69 8.73
N ASP A 176 9.82 7.61 8.20
CA ASP A 176 10.44 6.28 8.30
C ASP A 176 11.87 6.25 7.78
N GLN A 177 12.16 7.03 6.73
CA GLN A 177 13.49 7.12 6.12
C GLN A 177 14.57 7.51 7.13
N VAL A 178 14.26 8.39 8.08
CA VAL A 178 15.24 8.84 9.09
C VAL A 178 15.70 7.67 9.97
N LEU A 179 14.78 6.79 10.34
CA LEU A 179 15.12 5.59 11.10
C LEU A 179 15.79 4.54 10.19
N ARG A 180 15.40 4.45 8.92
CA ARG A 180 16.04 3.55 7.95
C ARG A 180 17.49 3.96 7.63
N ASP A 181 17.83 5.24 7.67
CA ASP A 181 19.20 5.70 7.37
C ASP A 181 20.18 5.53 8.55
N THR A 182 19.70 5.06 9.70
CA THR A 182 20.54 4.87 10.90
C THR A 182 21.51 3.69 10.76
N ASP A 183 22.72 3.85 11.29
CA ASP A 183 23.76 2.82 11.25
C ASP A 183 23.42 1.61 12.13
N ARG A 184 22.73 1.84 13.26
CA ARG A 184 22.39 0.78 14.21
C ARG A 184 21.07 1.05 14.92
N ILE A 185 20.16 0.08 14.87
CA ILE A 185 18.90 0.10 15.62
C ILE A 185 18.94 -1.04 16.64
N GLU A 186 18.59 -0.75 17.89
CA GLU A 186 18.51 -1.75 18.94
C GLU A 186 17.12 -1.72 19.58
N LEU A 187 16.41 -2.85 19.52
CA LEU A 187 15.08 -2.97 20.09
C LEU A 187 15.17 -3.20 21.60
N VAL A 188 14.60 -2.28 22.37
CA VAL A 188 14.41 -2.46 23.81
C VAL A 188 13.07 -3.12 24.06
N ASP A 189 13.11 -4.44 24.15
CA ASP A 189 11.91 -5.26 24.35
C ASP A 189 11.64 -5.53 25.84
N LEU A 190 10.35 -5.50 26.19
CA LEU A 190 9.82 -5.81 27.52
C LEU A 190 8.44 -6.44 27.33
N SER A 191 8.10 -7.48 28.09
CA SER A 191 6.76 -8.06 27.95
C SER A 191 5.66 -7.04 28.32
N PRO A 192 4.51 -7.00 27.61
CA PRO A 192 3.41 -6.11 27.93
C PRO A 192 2.96 -6.17 29.40
N ASP A 193 2.93 -7.37 29.99
CA ASP A 193 2.58 -7.53 31.41
C ASP A 193 3.64 -6.93 32.34
N SER A 194 4.92 -7.09 32.03
CA SER A 194 5.99 -6.46 32.81
C SER A 194 5.90 -4.95 32.75
N LEU A 195 5.59 -4.38 31.58
CA LEU A 195 5.40 -2.93 31.42
C LEU A 195 4.21 -2.43 32.25
N ARG A 196 3.10 -3.17 32.28
CA ARG A 196 1.93 -2.86 33.11
C ARG A 196 2.23 -2.96 34.62
N ILE A 197 3.01 -3.96 35.04
CA ILE A 197 3.44 -4.09 36.43
C ILE A 197 4.33 -2.92 36.85
N ARG A 198 5.24 -2.48 35.98
CA ARG A 198 6.08 -1.29 36.25
C ARG A 198 5.24 -0.04 36.36
N LEU A 199 4.22 0.09 35.52
CA LEU A 199 3.29 1.21 35.57
C LEU A 199 2.44 1.19 36.85
N SER A 200 1.91 0.04 37.26
CA SER A 200 1.10 -0.09 38.48
C SER A 200 1.91 0.15 39.77
N ARG A 201 3.22 -0.10 39.74
CA ARG A 201 4.16 0.22 40.82
C ARG A 201 4.58 1.70 40.87
N GLY A 202 4.13 2.51 39.92
CA GLY A 202 4.49 3.92 39.85
C GLY A 202 5.86 4.19 39.21
N GLU A 203 6.50 3.22 38.57
CA GLU A 203 7.86 3.38 38.02
C GLU A 203 7.90 4.20 36.71
N ILE A 204 6.75 4.40 36.06
CA ILE A 204 6.62 5.07 34.76
C ILE A 204 5.79 6.37 34.88
N TYR A 205 4.62 6.29 35.53
CA TYR A 205 3.76 7.41 35.90
C TYR A 205 3.33 7.23 37.37
N HIS A 206 3.08 8.32 38.10
CA HIS A 206 2.72 8.27 39.53
C HIS A 206 1.23 8.62 39.75
N GLY A 207 0.64 8.05 40.81
CA GLY A 207 -0.70 8.41 41.30
C GLY A 207 -1.83 8.22 40.27
N ALA A 208 -2.74 9.18 40.20
CA ALA A 208 -3.93 9.12 39.33
C ALA A 208 -3.60 8.97 37.83
N MET A 209 -2.42 9.42 37.39
CA MET A 209 -1.98 9.29 35.99
C MET A 209 -1.63 7.85 35.62
N ALA A 210 -1.16 7.03 36.57
CA ALA A 210 -0.86 5.62 36.31
C ALA A 210 -2.14 4.82 36.05
N THR A 211 -3.18 5.03 36.85
CA THR A 211 -4.49 4.37 36.70
C THR A 211 -5.14 4.75 35.37
N LYS A 212 -5.18 6.05 35.04
CA LYS A 212 -5.74 6.53 33.77
C LYS A 212 -4.96 6.02 32.55
N ALA A 213 -3.64 5.87 32.66
CA ALA A 213 -2.79 5.32 31.61
C ALA A 213 -3.04 3.81 31.41
N LEU A 214 -3.23 3.04 32.50
CA LEU A 214 -3.58 1.61 32.45
C LEU A 214 -4.95 1.35 31.81
N GLU A 215 -5.92 2.24 32.05
CA GLU A 215 -7.28 2.13 31.52
C GLU A 215 -7.39 2.50 30.03
N ASN A 216 -6.43 3.25 29.47
CA ASN A 216 -6.49 3.74 28.09
C ASN A 216 -5.34 3.20 27.22
N TYR A 217 -4.16 3.81 27.29
CA TYR A 217 -3.04 3.52 26.40
C TYR A 217 -2.36 2.17 26.73
N PHE A 218 -2.17 1.84 28.01
CA PHE A 218 -1.42 0.66 28.48
C PHE A 218 -2.32 -0.58 28.69
N ARG A 219 -3.30 -0.77 27.80
CA ARG A 219 -4.10 -2.02 27.73
C ARG A 219 -3.25 -3.15 27.15
N LEU A 220 -3.48 -4.38 27.62
CA LEU A 220 -2.72 -5.55 27.16
C LEU A 220 -2.79 -5.75 25.64
N GLY A 221 -3.98 -5.58 25.05
CA GLY A 221 -4.17 -5.65 23.59
C GLY A 221 -3.36 -4.60 22.84
N ASN A 222 -3.41 -3.34 23.29
CA ASN A 222 -2.69 -2.23 22.65
C ASN A 222 -1.18 -2.43 22.71
N LEU A 223 -0.65 -2.80 23.88
CA LEU A 223 0.79 -3.04 24.06
C LEU A 223 1.29 -4.26 23.26
N THR A 224 0.46 -5.30 23.11
CA THR A 224 0.79 -6.47 22.28
C THR A 224 0.86 -6.08 20.82
N ALA A 225 -0.13 -5.35 20.31
CA ALA A 225 -0.15 -4.85 18.94
C ALA A 225 1.04 -3.92 18.64
N LEU A 226 1.34 -2.97 19.53
CA LEU A 226 2.50 -2.08 19.37
C LEU A 226 3.83 -2.85 19.35
N ARG A 227 3.97 -3.90 20.19
CA ARG A 227 5.15 -4.76 20.21
C ARG A 227 5.30 -5.56 18.92
N GLU A 228 4.20 -6.12 18.41
CA GLU A 228 4.20 -6.83 17.12
C GLU A 228 4.54 -5.89 15.96
N LEU A 229 3.98 -4.68 15.93
CA LEU A 229 4.33 -3.67 14.94
C LEU A 229 5.82 -3.30 14.98
N ALA A 230 6.39 -3.16 16.19
CA ALA A 230 7.82 -2.86 16.33
C ALA A 230 8.71 -4.02 15.84
N LEU A 231 8.33 -5.27 16.10
CA LEU A 231 9.07 -6.45 15.62
C LEU A 231 8.95 -6.61 14.11
N LEU A 232 7.76 -6.42 13.54
CA LEU A 232 7.52 -6.48 12.10
C LEU A 232 8.31 -5.40 11.35
N TRP A 233 8.27 -4.16 11.84
CA TRP A 233 9.00 -3.05 11.22
C TRP A 233 10.52 -3.28 11.28
N LEU A 234 11.05 -3.77 12.41
CA LEU A 234 12.47 -4.09 12.53
C LEU A 234 12.89 -5.24 11.60
N ALA A 235 12.04 -6.27 11.44
CA ALA A 235 12.30 -7.38 10.53
C ALA A 235 12.41 -6.90 9.07
N ASP A 236 11.51 -6.02 8.64
CA ASP A 236 11.54 -5.37 7.32
C ASP A 236 12.86 -4.60 7.10
N LYS A 237 13.32 -3.84 8.11
CA LYS A 237 14.58 -3.09 8.00
C LYS A 237 15.83 -3.98 7.94
N VAL A 238 15.86 -5.06 8.73
CA VAL A 238 16.99 -6.01 8.70
C VAL A 238 17.12 -6.62 7.30
N GLU A 239 16.00 -6.89 6.61
CA GLU A 239 15.98 -7.42 5.25
C GLU A 239 16.59 -6.45 4.22
N GLU A 240 16.30 -5.14 4.32
CA GLU A 240 16.92 -4.10 3.48
C GLU A 240 18.41 -3.86 3.77
N GLY A 241 18.80 -3.83 5.05
CA GLY A 241 20.21 -3.65 5.44
C GLY A 241 21.10 -4.81 4.95
N LEU A 242 20.55 -6.03 4.95
CA LEU A 242 21.19 -7.21 4.37
C LEU A 242 21.31 -7.12 2.85
N ALA A 243 20.39 -6.45 2.16
CA ALA A 243 20.49 -6.21 0.71
C ALA A 243 21.63 -5.23 0.38
N ALA A 244 21.68 -4.08 1.07
CA ALA A 244 22.70 -3.05 0.85
C ALA A 244 24.13 -3.50 1.22
N TYR A 245 24.29 -4.31 2.28
CA TYR A 245 25.60 -4.85 2.66
C TYR A 245 26.15 -5.83 1.61
N ARG A 246 25.27 -6.60 0.93
CA ARG A 246 25.66 -7.55 -0.13
C ARG A 246 26.14 -6.84 -1.39
N GLU A 247 25.45 -5.78 -1.80
CA GLU A 247 25.80 -4.99 -2.99
C GLU A 247 27.16 -4.30 -2.82
N ASN A 248 27.45 -3.75 -1.64
CA ASN A 248 28.71 -3.05 -1.37
C ASN A 248 29.94 -3.94 -1.11
N HIS A 249 29.76 -5.23 -0.81
CA HIS A 249 30.89 -6.12 -0.43
C HIS A 249 31.16 -7.27 -1.42
N GLU A 250 30.48 -7.32 -2.57
CA GLU A 250 30.68 -8.37 -3.61
C GLU A 250 30.69 -9.81 -3.02
N ILE A 251 29.88 -10.05 -2.00
CA ILE A 251 29.84 -11.35 -1.30
C ILE A 251 28.94 -12.31 -2.08
N ASP A 252 29.54 -13.14 -2.93
CA ASP A 252 28.88 -14.21 -3.72
C ASP A 252 28.35 -15.39 -2.88
N SER A 253 28.49 -15.36 -1.55
CA SER A 253 28.05 -16.46 -0.68
C SER A 253 26.60 -16.29 -0.19
N THR A 254 25.78 -17.30 -0.43
CA THR A 254 24.37 -17.39 -0.05
C THR A 254 24.19 -17.41 1.47
N TRP A 255 23.76 -16.30 2.08
CA TRP A 255 23.30 -16.32 3.48
C TRP A 255 21.85 -16.80 3.55
N PRO A 256 21.52 -17.86 4.32
CA PRO A 256 20.22 -18.50 4.27
C PRO A 256 19.26 -17.82 5.26
N THR A 257 18.59 -16.75 4.86
CA THR A 257 17.40 -16.29 5.60
C THR A 257 16.14 -17.06 5.21
N ARG A 258 16.14 -17.70 4.03
CA ARG A 258 15.18 -18.75 3.63
C ARG A 258 15.90 -19.81 2.80
N GLU A 259 15.94 -21.05 3.28
CA GLU A 259 16.50 -22.16 2.51
C GLU A 259 15.59 -22.47 1.32
N ARG A 260 16.09 -22.22 0.10
CA ARG A 260 15.37 -22.47 -1.15
C ARG A 260 15.75 -23.83 -1.72
N LEU A 261 14.76 -24.70 -1.86
CA LEU A 261 14.88 -26.06 -2.37
C LEU A 261 14.37 -26.09 -3.81
N ILE A 262 15.26 -26.31 -4.77
CA ILE A 262 14.86 -26.55 -6.16
C ILE A 262 14.58 -28.04 -6.37
N VAL A 263 13.53 -28.35 -7.10
CA VAL A 263 13.19 -29.71 -7.52
C VAL A 263 13.20 -29.76 -9.04
N ALA A 264 14.19 -30.45 -9.60
CA ALA A 264 14.27 -30.63 -11.05
C ALA A 264 13.21 -31.64 -11.50
N VAL A 265 12.15 -31.14 -12.14
CA VAL A 265 11.01 -31.95 -12.60
C VAL A 265 11.28 -32.41 -14.04
N PRO A 266 11.49 -33.71 -14.27
CA PRO A 266 11.75 -34.23 -15.61
C PRO A 266 10.46 -34.42 -16.46
N GLY A 267 9.27 -34.14 -15.90
CA GLY A 267 7.96 -34.26 -16.55
C GLY A 267 7.48 -35.70 -16.79
N ASN A 268 8.19 -36.72 -16.32
CA ASN A 268 7.79 -38.13 -16.46
C ASN A 268 6.98 -38.65 -15.27
N ASP A 269 6.47 -39.89 -15.34
CA ASP A 269 5.66 -40.54 -14.28
C ASP A 269 6.32 -40.56 -12.87
N GLY A 270 7.64 -40.35 -12.77
CA GLY A 270 8.34 -40.23 -11.50
C GLY A 270 8.35 -38.82 -10.89
N SER A 271 7.84 -37.82 -11.60
CA SER A 271 7.86 -36.42 -11.18
C SER A 271 7.01 -36.16 -9.93
N GLU A 272 5.84 -36.79 -9.84
CA GLU A 272 4.96 -36.67 -8.67
C GLU A 272 5.64 -37.22 -7.41
N ALA A 273 6.28 -38.39 -7.49
CA ALA A 273 7.00 -38.97 -6.36
C ALA A 273 8.19 -38.09 -5.93
N LEU A 274 8.87 -37.47 -6.89
CA LEU A 274 9.96 -36.52 -6.64
C LEU A 274 9.46 -35.26 -5.92
N ILE A 275 8.37 -34.65 -6.41
CA ILE A 275 7.72 -33.48 -5.82
C ILE A 275 7.26 -33.78 -4.39
N ARG A 276 6.56 -34.89 -4.16
CA ARG A 276 6.12 -35.31 -2.82
C ARG A 276 7.28 -35.64 -1.88
N ARG A 277 8.43 -36.08 -2.41
CA ARG A 277 9.63 -36.31 -1.61
C ARG A 277 10.31 -34.99 -1.25
N ALA A 278 10.39 -34.06 -2.20
CA ALA A 278 10.93 -32.73 -1.98
C ALA A 278 10.08 -31.90 -1.00
N ALA A 279 8.76 -31.94 -1.10
CA ALA A 279 7.86 -31.29 -0.15
C ALA A 279 8.07 -31.83 1.29
N ARG A 280 8.35 -33.13 1.45
CA ARG A 280 8.74 -33.71 2.75
C ARG A 280 10.13 -33.28 3.23
N ILE A 281 11.02 -32.85 2.33
CA ILE A 281 12.33 -32.30 2.69
C ILE A 281 12.20 -30.82 3.08
N ALA A 282 11.35 -30.07 2.37
CA ALA A 282 11.02 -28.67 2.66
C ALA A 282 10.26 -28.53 3.99
N GLY A 283 9.18 -29.30 4.19
CA GLY A 283 8.32 -29.21 5.37
C GLY A 283 8.93 -29.66 6.71
N ARG A 284 10.19 -30.08 6.75
CA ARG A 284 10.90 -30.42 8.00
C ARG A 284 11.44 -29.20 8.75
N VAL A 285 11.55 -28.06 8.07
CA VAL A 285 12.10 -26.81 8.61
C VAL A 285 11.16 -25.68 8.23
N SER A 286 10.62 -24.97 9.22
CA SER A 286 9.73 -23.83 9.00
C SER A 286 10.45 -22.74 8.21
N GLY A 287 9.87 -22.27 7.11
CA GLY A 287 10.41 -21.17 6.29
C GLY A 287 11.18 -21.58 5.02
N ARG A 288 11.26 -22.88 4.69
CA ARG A 288 11.82 -23.36 3.42
C ARG A 288 10.87 -23.10 2.24
N GLU A 289 11.38 -22.48 1.20
CA GLU A 289 10.66 -22.27 -0.05
C GLU A 289 10.99 -23.40 -1.04
N MET A 290 9.97 -24.07 -1.56
CA MET A 290 10.14 -25.10 -2.59
C MET A 290 9.84 -24.53 -3.96
N VAL A 291 10.77 -24.71 -4.91
CA VAL A 291 10.59 -24.31 -6.30
C VAL A 291 10.75 -25.54 -7.20
N ALA A 292 9.65 -26.00 -7.81
CA ALA A 292 9.67 -27.06 -8.81
C ALA A 292 9.99 -26.48 -10.19
N VAL A 293 11.07 -26.94 -10.81
CA VAL A 293 11.60 -26.40 -12.06
C VAL A 293 11.50 -27.44 -13.17
N TYR A 294 10.80 -27.09 -14.25
CA TYR A 294 10.75 -27.85 -15.49
C TYR A 294 11.54 -27.12 -16.58
N VAL A 295 12.50 -27.80 -17.22
CA VAL A 295 13.26 -27.23 -18.34
C VAL A 295 12.68 -27.72 -19.67
N ALA A 296 12.20 -26.78 -20.48
CA ALA A 296 11.70 -27.01 -21.83
C ALA A 296 12.81 -26.80 -22.87
N ASN A 297 13.01 -27.79 -23.74
CA ASN A 297 14.01 -27.80 -24.82
C ASN A 297 13.38 -27.32 -26.14
N ASN A 298 14.18 -26.71 -27.04
CA ASN A 298 13.70 -26.24 -28.36
C ASN A 298 13.23 -27.37 -29.30
N GLU A 299 13.68 -28.61 -29.08
CA GLU A 299 13.19 -29.79 -29.84
C GLU A 299 11.77 -30.23 -29.45
N GLY A 300 11.13 -29.50 -28.53
CA GLY A 300 9.77 -29.70 -28.09
C GLY A 300 9.62 -30.72 -26.97
N LEU A 301 8.45 -30.67 -26.30
CA LEU A 301 7.98 -31.69 -25.36
C LEU A 301 8.14 -33.08 -25.99
N THR A 302 9.15 -33.83 -25.57
CA THR A 302 9.52 -35.12 -26.15
C THR A 302 8.36 -36.12 -26.13
N SER A 303 7.66 -36.27 -27.25
CA SER A 303 6.80 -37.38 -27.75
C SER A 303 5.78 -38.11 -26.84
N ASN A 304 5.67 -37.83 -25.53
CA ASN A 304 4.82 -38.59 -24.61
C ASN A 304 4.12 -37.75 -23.53
N GLN A 305 4.36 -36.44 -23.45
CA GLN A 305 3.80 -35.63 -22.38
C GLN A 305 2.56 -34.89 -22.84
N THR A 306 1.43 -35.20 -22.19
CA THR A 306 0.16 -34.55 -22.45
C THR A 306 0.13 -33.23 -21.65
N PRO A 307 -0.38 -32.11 -22.18
CA PRO A 307 -0.47 -30.83 -21.45
C PRO A 307 -1.20 -30.95 -20.10
N SER A 308 -2.15 -31.89 -20.02
CA SER A 308 -2.85 -32.24 -18.78
C SER A 308 -1.95 -32.82 -17.68
N SER A 309 -0.83 -33.45 -18.05
CA SER A 309 0.12 -34.04 -17.10
C SER A 309 0.98 -32.97 -16.45
N LEU A 310 1.46 -31.97 -17.20
CA LEU A 310 2.21 -30.83 -16.64
C LEU A 310 1.31 -29.96 -15.74
N ARG A 311 0.07 -29.71 -16.17
CA ARG A 311 -0.91 -28.99 -15.34
C ARG A 311 -1.19 -29.69 -14.02
N ARG A 312 -1.34 -31.02 -14.03
CA ARG A 312 -1.49 -31.81 -12.80
C ARG A 312 -0.27 -31.72 -11.89
N LEU A 313 0.94 -31.69 -12.44
CA LEU A 313 2.17 -31.52 -11.66
C LEU A 313 2.29 -30.11 -11.07
N GLN A 314 1.85 -29.08 -11.82
CA GLN A 314 1.76 -27.71 -11.32
C GLN A 314 0.75 -27.62 -10.16
N GLU A 315 -0.47 -28.11 -10.34
CA GLU A 315 -1.52 -28.16 -9.30
C GLU A 315 -0.99 -28.86 -8.04
N LEU A 316 -0.30 -30.00 -8.19
CA LEU A 316 0.32 -30.72 -7.08
C LEU A 316 1.40 -29.90 -6.35
N VAL A 317 2.19 -29.09 -7.07
CA VAL A 317 3.22 -28.25 -6.46
C VAL A 317 2.59 -27.10 -5.69
N GLU A 318 1.56 -26.48 -6.25
CA GLU A 318 0.80 -25.40 -5.63
C GLU A 318 0.07 -25.90 -4.36
N ASP A 319 -0.57 -27.07 -4.41
CA ASP A 319 -1.20 -27.75 -3.25
C ASP A 319 -0.20 -28.03 -2.11
N LEU A 320 1.09 -28.13 -2.44
CA LEU A 320 2.18 -28.37 -1.49
C LEU A 320 2.89 -27.07 -1.06
N ASN A 321 2.28 -25.91 -1.31
CA ASN A 321 2.84 -24.58 -1.05
C ASN A 321 4.20 -24.34 -1.74
N GLY A 322 4.43 -25.01 -2.87
CA GLY A 322 5.60 -24.82 -3.71
C GLY A 322 5.31 -23.90 -4.89
N GLN A 323 6.37 -23.32 -5.46
CA GLN A 323 6.29 -22.53 -6.68
C GLN A 323 6.64 -23.40 -7.90
N TRP A 324 5.84 -23.30 -8.96
CA TRP A 324 6.14 -23.94 -10.24
C TRP A 324 6.88 -22.97 -11.17
N ARG A 325 7.99 -23.42 -11.78
CA ARG A 325 8.77 -22.64 -12.74
C ARG A 325 9.03 -23.46 -14.00
N VAL A 326 8.84 -22.82 -15.15
CA VAL A 326 9.24 -23.36 -16.45
C VAL A 326 10.41 -22.52 -16.95
N LEU A 327 11.52 -23.18 -17.29
CA LEU A 327 12.70 -22.57 -17.90
C LEU A 327 12.84 -23.06 -19.31
N ILE A 328 13.46 -22.27 -20.18
CA ILE A 328 13.75 -22.64 -21.56
C ILE A 328 15.25 -22.82 -21.67
N GLY A 329 15.68 -23.99 -22.15
CA GLY A 329 17.10 -24.30 -22.28
C GLY A 329 17.36 -25.62 -22.97
N ASP A 330 18.35 -25.63 -23.86
CA ASP A 330 18.77 -26.84 -24.57
C ASP A 330 19.64 -27.74 -23.67
N ASP A 331 20.34 -27.15 -22.70
CA ASP A 331 21.07 -27.89 -21.67
C ASP A 331 20.35 -27.87 -20.31
N VAL A 332 19.61 -28.95 -20.02
CA VAL A 332 18.89 -29.12 -18.74
C VAL A 332 19.79 -28.96 -17.51
N ALA A 333 21.03 -29.49 -17.53
CA ALA A 333 21.90 -29.44 -16.36
C ALA A 333 22.45 -28.03 -16.13
N GLY A 334 22.96 -27.39 -17.19
CA GLY A 334 23.43 -26.01 -17.16
C GLY A 334 22.34 -25.04 -16.75
N THR A 335 21.16 -25.10 -17.39
CA THR A 335 20.02 -24.22 -17.09
C THR A 335 19.52 -24.38 -15.65
N LEU A 336 19.49 -25.61 -15.10
CA LEU A 336 19.12 -25.82 -13.70
C LEU A 336 20.12 -25.20 -12.72
N LEU A 337 21.42 -25.33 -12.99
CA LEU A 337 22.48 -24.78 -12.15
C LEU A 337 22.54 -23.25 -12.22
N GLU A 338 22.41 -22.69 -13.41
CA GLU A 338 22.36 -21.24 -13.64
C GLU A 338 21.16 -20.62 -12.94
N TYR A 339 19.99 -21.23 -13.09
CA TYR A 339 18.79 -20.80 -12.35
C TYR A 339 18.98 -20.95 -10.84
N ALA A 340 19.54 -22.08 -10.38
CA ALA A 340 19.79 -22.30 -8.96
C ALA A 340 20.69 -21.24 -8.33
N ARG A 341 21.72 -20.80 -9.06
CA ARG A 341 22.58 -19.67 -8.65
C ARG A 341 21.83 -18.35 -8.68
N SER A 342 21.06 -18.07 -9.73
CA SER A 342 20.31 -16.80 -9.87
C SER A 342 19.33 -16.53 -8.72
N ILE A 343 18.73 -17.58 -8.15
CA ILE A 343 17.81 -17.46 -7.02
C ILE A 343 18.43 -17.81 -5.66
N ASN A 344 19.76 -18.01 -5.62
CA ASN A 344 20.49 -18.41 -4.42
C ASN A 344 19.92 -19.65 -3.73
N ALA A 345 19.62 -20.69 -4.51
CA ALA A 345 19.12 -21.95 -3.98
C ALA A 345 20.23 -22.70 -3.24
N SER A 346 19.95 -23.07 -1.99
CA SER A 346 20.86 -23.85 -1.15
C SER A 346 20.85 -25.34 -1.49
N GLN A 347 19.75 -25.84 -2.08
CA GLN A 347 19.57 -27.28 -2.33
C GLN A 347 18.90 -27.56 -3.68
N LEU A 348 19.30 -28.66 -4.32
CA LEU A 348 18.78 -29.12 -5.60
C LEU A 348 18.43 -30.62 -5.57
N VAL A 349 17.15 -30.95 -5.73
CA VAL A 349 16.61 -32.31 -5.71
C VAL A 349 16.47 -32.84 -7.12
N ILE A 350 17.09 -33.98 -7.42
CA ILE A 350 17.08 -34.62 -8.74
C ILE A 350 16.69 -36.09 -8.64
N GLY A 351 15.81 -36.55 -9.53
CA GLY A 351 15.45 -37.95 -9.63
C GLY A 351 16.50 -38.76 -10.40
N ARG A 352 16.95 -39.89 -9.83
CA ARG A 352 17.79 -40.89 -10.52
C ARG A 352 17.00 -42.18 -10.75
N ARG A 353 17.04 -42.70 -11.98
CA ARG A 353 16.48 -44.02 -12.33
C ARG A 353 17.57 -45.09 -12.30
N PRO A 354 17.36 -46.24 -11.65
CA PRO A 354 18.27 -47.37 -11.79
C PRO A 354 18.13 -47.97 -13.20
N ARG A 355 19.23 -48.02 -13.95
CA ARG A 355 19.31 -48.76 -15.23
C ARG A 355 20.15 -50.01 -15.01
N TRP A 356 19.61 -51.17 -15.34
CA TRP A 356 20.40 -52.38 -15.51
C TRP A 356 21.01 -52.39 -16.91
N GLY A 357 22.33 -52.41 -16.98
CA GLY A 357 23.12 -52.67 -18.20
C GLY A 357 23.65 -51.42 -18.93
N HIS A 358 24.97 -51.22 -18.82
CA HIS A 358 25.92 -50.46 -19.66
C HIS A 358 25.83 -48.92 -19.81
N THR A 359 26.87 -48.27 -19.26
CA THR A 359 27.85 -47.28 -19.79
C THR A 359 27.48 -46.31 -20.94
N LEU A 360 28.00 -45.07 -20.79
CA LEU A 360 28.14 -43.96 -21.77
C LEU A 360 26.92 -43.08 -22.07
N ALA A 361 26.23 -42.61 -21.02
CA ALA A 361 25.53 -41.33 -21.09
C ALA A 361 25.67 -40.62 -19.74
N ASN A 362 26.55 -39.61 -19.69
CA ASN A 362 26.68 -38.72 -18.54
C ASN A 362 25.30 -38.12 -18.26
N GLY A 363 24.65 -38.59 -17.20
CA GLY A 363 23.27 -38.23 -16.91
C GLY A 363 23.16 -36.75 -16.53
N VAL A 364 21.99 -36.14 -16.70
CA VAL A 364 21.71 -34.79 -16.16
C VAL A 364 22.10 -34.69 -14.68
N ALA A 365 21.88 -35.76 -13.90
CA ALA A 365 22.27 -35.82 -12.50
C ALA A 365 23.80 -35.74 -12.29
N GLU A 366 24.61 -36.38 -13.14
CA GLU A 366 26.08 -36.38 -13.03
C GLU A 366 26.65 -35.00 -13.39
N ARG A 367 26.16 -34.41 -14.48
CA ARG A 367 26.53 -33.03 -14.87
C ARG A 367 26.09 -31.98 -13.86
N VAL A 368 24.96 -32.18 -13.19
CA VAL A 368 24.56 -31.30 -12.08
C VAL A 368 25.47 -31.46 -10.87
N ILE A 369 25.84 -32.68 -10.49
CA ILE A 369 26.77 -32.92 -9.36
C ILE A 369 28.13 -32.28 -9.66
N ASP A 370 28.65 -32.46 -10.86
CA ASP A 370 29.94 -31.89 -11.25
C ASP A 370 29.92 -30.34 -11.26
N GLY A 371 28.77 -29.74 -11.56
CA GLY A 371 28.61 -28.28 -11.64
C GLY A 371 27.96 -27.61 -10.42
N SER A 372 27.61 -28.35 -9.36
CA SER A 372 26.80 -27.80 -8.25
C SER A 372 27.56 -26.83 -7.34
N GLY A 373 28.89 -26.94 -7.25
CA GLY A 373 29.69 -26.08 -6.39
C GLY A 373 29.24 -26.16 -4.92
N THR A 374 28.73 -25.05 -4.39
CA THR A 374 28.22 -24.92 -3.01
C THR A 374 26.78 -25.39 -2.81
N ILE A 375 26.07 -25.77 -3.88
CA ILE A 375 24.67 -26.19 -3.83
C ILE A 375 24.60 -27.68 -3.45
N ASP A 376 23.84 -28.02 -2.40
CA ASP A 376 23.65 -29.40 -1.97
C ASP A 376 22.73 -30.16 -2.95
N VAL A 377 23.24 -31.24 -3.57
CA VAL A 377 22.47 -32.05 -4.52
C VAL A 377 21.86 -33.28 -3.84
N HIS A 378 20.53 -33.33 -3.75
CA HIS A 378 19.78 -34.47 -3.22
C HIS A 378 19.29 -35.40 -4.33
N ILE A 379 19.90 -36.58 -4.40
CA ILE A 379 19.53 -37.59 -5.39
C ILE A 379 18.44 -38.52 -4.82
N VAL A 380 17.27 -38.51 -5.44
CA VAL A 380 16.15 -39.41 -5.06
C VAL A 380 16.09 -40.57 -6.04
N SER A 381 16.27 -41.79 -5.55
CA SER A 381 16.00 -42.99 -6.35
C SER A 381 14.50 -43.14 -6.57
N LEU A 382 14.06 -43.04 -7.81
CA LEU A 382 12.68 -43.31 -8.20
C LEU A 382 12.47 -44.83 -8.25
N SER A 383 12.31 -45.48 -7.09
CA SER A 383 11.92 -46.89 -7.02
C SER A 383 10.47 -47.01 -7.48
N THR A 384 10.28 -47.73 -8.59
CA THR A 384 8.97 -47.95 -9.20
C THR A 384 8.21 -49.01 -8.40
N SER A 385 7.67 -48.62 -7.25
CA SER A 385 6.67 -49.42 -6.54
C SER A 385 5.29 -48.82 -6.86
N ASP A 386 4.48 -49.60 -7.58
CA ASP A 386 3.05 -49.40 -7.92
C ASP A 386 2.63 -48.71 -9.24
N ALA A 387 3.54 -48.39 -10.18
CA ALA A 387 3.10 -48.01 -11.53
C ALA A 387 3.01 -49.22 -12.48
N PRO A 388 1.86 -49.50 -13.14
CA PRO A 388 1.76 -50.57 -14.14
C PRO A 388 2.75 -50.30 -15.26
N ARG A 389 3.53 -51.33 -15.63
CA ARG A 389 4.59 -51.26 -16.66
C ARG A 389 4.09 -50.50 -17.91
N PRO A 390 4.68 -49.34 -18.26
CA PRO A 390 4.28 -48.66 -19.48
C PRO A 390 4.76 -49.48 -20.68
N LYS A 391 3.81 -49.83 -21.56
CA LYS A 391 4.11 -50.39 -22.87
C LYS A 391 4.95 -49.38 -23.63
N ARG A 392 6.15 -49.77 -24.06
CA ARG A 392 7.05 -48.93 -24.88
C ARG A 392 6.27 -48.28 -26.04
N PRO A 393 6.28 -46.95 -26.20
CA PRO A 393 5.79 -46.35 -27.43
C PRO A 393 6.80 -46.68 -28.52
N ARG A 394 6.34 -47.40 -29.55
CA ARG A 394 7.08 -47.57 -30.78
C ARG A 394 7.08 -46.22 -31.49
N ARG A 395 8.27 -45.71 -31.83
CA ARG A 395 8.45 -44.60 -32.78
C ARG A 395 7.80 -45.00 -34.11
N GLY A 396 6.82 -44.22 -34.57
CA GLY A 396 6.18 -44.38 -35.88
C GLY A 396 4.80 -43.73 -35.90
N ALA A 397 4.57 -42.89 -36.91
CA ALA A 397 3.39 -42.06 -37.16
C ALA A 397 2.04 -42.61 -36.66
N ASN A 398 1.27 -41.76 -35.99
CA ASN A 398 -0.07 -42.06 -35.48
C ASN A 398 -1.10 -42.15 -36.62
N PHE A 399 -1.16 -43.31 -37.28
CA PHE A 399 -2.41 -43.76 -37.87
C PHE A 399 -3.05 -44.74 -36.89
N GLY A 400 -4.31 -44.51 -36.52
CA GLY A 400 -5.04 -45.45 -35.66
C GLY A 400 -4.90 -46.87 -36.22
N ARG A 401 -4.70 -47.89 -35.36
CA ARG A 401 -4.38 -49.27 -35.79
C ARG A 401 -5.31 -49.79 -36.89
N VAL A 402 -6.58 -49.38 -36.87
CA VAL A 402 -7.58 -49.71 -37.90
C VAL A 402 -7.23 -49.11 -39.26
N ARG A 403 -6.78 -47.85 -39.30
CA ARG A 403 -6.39 -47.14 -40.53
C ARG A 403 -5.08 -47.68 -41.11
N LEU A 404 -4.12 -48.04 -40.25
CA LEU A 404 -2.89 -48.71 -40.68
C LEU A 404 -3.20 -50.07 -41.32
N LEU A 405 -4.00 -50.91 -40.64
CA LEU A 405 -4.43 -52.20 -41.17
C LEU A 405 -5.25 -52.06 -42.46
N ALA A 406 -6.14 -51.06 -42.52
CA ALA A 406 -6.93 -50.78 -43.72
C ALA A 406 -6.07 -50.38 -44.92
N GLY A 407 -5.04 -49.55 -44.74
CA GLY A 407 -4.15 -49.17 -45.85
C GLY A 407 -3.23 -50.30 -46.30
N TRP A 408 -2.75 -51.15 -45.39
CA TRP A 408 -2.03 -52.38 -45.77
C TRP A 408 -2.95 -53.37 -46.50
N PHE A 409 -4.19 -53.53 -46.03
CA PHE A 409 -5.18 -54.38 -46.68
C PHE A 409 -5.54 -53.84 -48.07
N ALA A 410 -5.71 -52.53 -48.20
CA ALA A 410 -5.96 -51.85 -49.48
C ALA A 410 -4.80 -52.05 -50.46
N ALA A 411 -3.55 -51.86 -50.02
CA ALA A 411 -2.36 -52.03 -50.86
C ALA A 411 -2.17 -53.47 -51.36
N VAL A 412 -2.64 -54.48 -50.60
CA VAL A 412 -2.52 -55.89 -50.96
C VAL A 412 -3.72 -56.38 -51.79
N LEU A 413 -4.95 -55.97 -51.48
CA LEU A 413 -6.15 -56.52 -52.14
C LEU A 413 -6.70 -55.68 -53.29
N LEU A 414 -6.57 -54.36 -53.26
CA LEU A 414 -7.11 -53.51 -54.33
C LEU A 414 -6.39 -53.72 -55.66
N PRO A 415 -5.05 -53.83 -55.76
CA PRO A 415 -4.40 -54.04 -57.04
C PRO A 415 -4.79 -55.37 -57.72
N PRO A 416 -4.80 -56.54 -57.03
CA PRO A 416 -5.31 -57.78 -57.62
C PRO A 416 -6.81 -57.71 -57.92
N GLY A 417 -7.62 -57.13 -57.03
CA GLY A 417 -9.07 -56.99 -57.25
C GLY A 417 -9.40 -56.12 -58.46
N PHE A 418 -8.69 -55.01 -58.64
CA PHE A 418 -8.81 -54.15 -59.81
C PHE A 418 -8.37 -54.86 -61.10
N THR A 419 -7.31 -55.67 -61.02
CA THR A 419 -6.84 -56.50 -62.15
C THR A 419 -7.92 -57.49 -62.57
N VAL A 420 -8.51 -58.23 -61.62
CA VAL A 420 -9.60 -59.19 -61.89
C VAL A 420 -10.82 -58.49 -62.46
N LEU A 421 -11.20 -57.34 -61.90
CA LEU A 421 -12.30 -56.53 -62.39
C LEU A 421 -12.08 -56.12 -63.85
N MET A 422 -10.91 -55.60 -64.19
CA MET A 422 -10.59 -55.20 -65.56
C MET A 422 -10.59 -56.39 -66.51
N LEU A 423 -10.07 -57.56 -66.10
CA LEU A 423 -10.10 -58.77 -66.92
C LEU A 423 -11.54 -59.23 -67.25
N LEU A 424 -12.51 -59.03 -66.35
CA LEU A 424 -13.92 -59.34 -66.62
C LEU A 424 -14.53 -58.47 -67.73
N PHE A 425 -14.01 -57.25 -67.93
CA PHE A 425 -14.49 -56.33 -68.96
C PHE A 425 -13.81 -56.53 -70.33
N ASN A 426 -12.80 -57.41 -70.45
CA ASN A 426 -12.02 -57.65 -71.68
C ASN A 426 -11.59 -56.37 -72.40
N PRO A 427 -10.75 -55.52 -71.78
CA PRO A 427 -10.32 -54.27 -72.39
C PRO A 427 -9.49 -54.53 -73.66
N GLU A 428 -9.83 -53.86 -74.76
CA GLU A 428 -8.95 -53.78 -75.93
C GLU A 428 -7.62 -53.11 -75.56
N GLU A 429 -6.55 -53.35 -76.32
CA GLU A 429 -5.20 -52.78 -76.08
C GLU A 429 -5.20 -51.24 -75.92
N LYS A 430 -6.20 -50.54 -76.48
CA LYS A 430 -6.38 -49.09 -76.37
C LYS A 430 -6.67 -48.57 -74.95
N PHE A 431 -6.96 -49.44 -73.98
CA PHE A 431 -7.34 -49.05 -72.61
C PHE A 431 -6.18 -49.09 -71.59
N LEU A 432 -4.93 -49.29 -72.03
CA LEU A 432 -3.76 -49.32 -71.13
C LEU A 432 -3.63 -48.04 -70.28
N SER A 433 -3.80 -46.85 -70.87
CA SER A 433 -3.66 -45.58 -70.16
C SER A 433 -4.72 -45.38 -69.06
N PRO A 434 -6.04 -45.62 -69.31
CA PRO A 434 -7.05 -45.65 -68.25
C PRO A 434 -6.78 -46.67 -67.14
N ILE A 435 -6.26 -47.85 -67.47
CA ILE A 435 -5.94 -48.91 -66.50
C ILE A 435 -4.79 -48.47 -65.58
N LEU A 436 -3.73 -47.91 -66.15
CA LEU A 436 -2.60 -47.35 -65.38
C LEU A 436 -3.06 -46.19 -64.46
N LEU A 437 -3.99 -45.35 -64.91
CA LEU A 437 -4.59 -44.30 -64.08
C LEU A 437 -5.43 -44.89 -62.92
N GLY A 438 -6.11 -46.01 -63.17
CA GLY A 438 -6.82 -46.76 -62.13
C GLY A 438 -5.88 -47.30 -61.05
N PHE A 439 -4.76 -47.90 -61.44
CA PHE A 439 -3.70 -48.31 -60.50
C PHE A 439 -3.11 -47.11 -59.74
N LEU A 440 -2.93 -45.97 -60.41
CA LEU A 440 -2.41 -44.75 -59.77
C LEU A 440 -3.37 -44.27 -58.68
N THR A 441 -4.68 -44.35 -58.94
CA THR A 441 -5.72 -44.00 -57.97
C THR A 441 -5.63 -44.87 -56.71
N ILE A 442 -5.38 -46.18 -56.86
CA ILE A 442 -5.17 -47.11 -55.75
C ILE A 442 -3.91 -46.76 -54.94
N VAL A 443 -2.83 -46.37 -55.63
CA VAL A 443 -1.59 -45.93 -54.98
C VAL A 443 -1.82 -44.65 -54.17
N VAL A 444 -2.51 -43.66 -54.74
CA VAL A 444 -2.85 -42.40 -54.05
C VAL A 444 -3.66 -42.69 -52.78
N PHE A 445 -4.70 -43.52 -52.89
CA PHE A 445 -5.55 -43.86 -51.75
C PHE A 445 -4.77 -44.60 -50.66
N SER A 446 -3.88 -45.51 -51.05
CA SER A 446 -3.00 -46.24 -50.11
C SER A 446 -2.02 -45.30 -49.40
N ALA A 447 -1.47 -44.30 -50.12
CA ALA A 447 -0.58 -43.29 -49.57
C ALA A 447 -1.29 -42.42 -48.52
N VAL A 448 -2.48 -41.91 -48.85
CA VAL A 448 -3.28 -41.08 -47.92
C VAL A 448 -3.79 -41.91 -46.74
N ALA A 449 -4.08 -43.20 -46.92
CA ALA A 449 -4.61 -44.03 -45.86
C ALA A 449 -3.54 -44.44 -44.83
N ALA A 450 -2.36 -44.89 -45.26
CA ALA A 450 -1.39 -45.53 -44.37
C ALA A 450 0.10 -45.18 -44.64
N GLY A 451 0.36 -44.11 -45.40
CA GLY A 451 1.70 -43.57 -45.64
C GLY A 451 2.48 -44.27 -46.77
N VAL A 452 3.78 -43.98 -46.83
CA VAL A 452 4.64 -44.33 -47.98
C VAL A 452 4.79 -45.83 -48.21
N TRP A 453 4.93 -46.63 -47.14
CA TRP A 453 5.29 -48.04 -47.28
C TRP A 453 4.18 -48.89 -47.94
N PRO A 454 2.90 -48.79 -47.54
CA PRO A 454 1.80 -49.42 -48.27
C PRO A 454 1.65 -48.89 -49.69
N ALA A 455 1.85 -47.59 -49.91
CA ALA A 455 1.79 -47.01 -51.25
C ALA A 455 2.88 -47.59 -52.17
N LEU A 456 4.11 -47.73 -51.68
CA LEU A 456 5.22 -48.31 -52.42
C LEU A 456 4.94 -49.78 -52.77
N LEU A 457 4.34 -50.54 -51.84
CA LEU A 457 3.88 -51.90 -52.12
C LEU A 457 2.79 -51.93 -53.19
N ALA A 458 1.84 -51.00 -53.18
CA ALA A 458 0.82 -50.85 -54.21
C ALA A 458 1.40 -50.44 -55.58
N VAL A 459 2.47 -49.64 -55.61
CA VAL A 459 3.20 -49.30 -56.85
C VAL A 459 3.86 -50.54 -57.43
N VAL A 460 4.57 -51.31 -56.60
CA VAL A 460 5.28 -52.52 -57.05
C VAL A 460 4.27 -53.57 -57.52
N SER A 461 3.21 -53.83 -56.75
CA SER A 461 2.19 -54.82 -57.11
C SER A 461 1.38 -54.36 -58.33
N GLY A 462 0.97 -53.10 -58.39
CA GLY A 462 0.27 -52.52 -59.54
C GLY A 462 1.11 -52.54 -60.81
N SER A 463 2.41 -52.22 -60.73
CA SER A 463 3.33 -52.28 -61.87
C SER A 463 3.54 -53.71 -62.38
N LEU A 464 3.73 -54.69 -61.49
CA LEU A 464 3.86 -56.10 -61.86
C LEU A 464 2.59 -56.65 -62.51
N LEU A 465 1.42 -56.32 -61.96
CA LEU A 465 0.13 -56.74 -62.49
C LEU A 465 -0.20 -56.06 -63.82
N ALA A 466 0.11 -54.76 -63.94
CA ALA A 466 -0.05 -54.02 -65.19
C ALA A 466 0.83 -54.58 -66.31
N ASN A 467 2.08 -54.94 -66.00
CA ASN A 467 3.01 -55.54 -66.95
C ASN A 467 2.53 -56.94 -67.39
N TRP A 468 2.15 -57.80 -66.43
CA TRP A 468 1.79 -59.18 -66.72
C TRP A 468 0.47 -59.34 -67.48
N PHE A 469 -0.55 -58.53 -67.19
CA PHE A 469 -1.91 -58.74 -67.73
C PHE A 469 -2.32 -57.77 -68.83
N PHE A 470 -1.75 -56.57 -68.89
CA PHE A 470 -2.24 -55.51 -69.78
C PHE A 470 -1.17 -54.97 -70.74
N THR A 471 0.10 -55.36 -70.58
CA THR A 471 1.20 -54.92 -71.45
C THR A 471 1.56 -56.02 -72.44
N ALA A 472 1.60 -55.72 -73.74
CA ALA A 472 1.95 -56.70 -74.77
C ALA A 472 3.47 -56.95 -74.83
N PRO A 473 3.92 -58.22 -74.96
CA PRO A 473 3.16 -59.47 -74.92
C PRO A 473 2.67 -59.84 -73.50
N ILE A 474 1.35 -60.06 -73.37
CA ILE A 474 0.70 -60.44 -72.10
C ILE A 474 1.20 -61.79 -71.60
N HIS A 475 1.14 -62.00 -70.29
CA HIS A 475 1.65 -63.17 -69.56
C HIS A 475 3.16 -63.37 -69.63
N THR A 476 3.89 -62.30 -69.99
CA THR A 476 5.35 -62.27 -69.92
C THR A 476 5.79 -61.01 -69.18
N LEU A 477 6.99 -61.03 -68.61
CA LEU A 477 7.60 -59.83 -68.02
C LEU A 477 8.48 -59.06 -69.03
N SER A 478 8.53 -59.51 -70.28
CA SER A 478 9.31 -58.87 -71.34
C SER A 478 8.50 -57.81 -72.06
N ILE A 479 8.94 -56.56 -72.02
CA ILE A 479 8.30 -55.44 -72.71
C ILE A 479 9.04 -55.21 -74.03
N THR A 480 8.39 -55.46 -75.16
CA THR A 480 8.98 -55.29 -76.51
C THR A 480 8.58 -54.00 -77.20
N GLU A 481 7.46 -53.39 -76.83
CA GLU A 481 6.97 -52.15 -77.46
C GLU A 481 7.49 -50.89 -76.74
N PRO A 482 8.09 -49.91 -77.47
CA PRO A 482 8.60 -48.68 -76.87
C PRO A 482 7.54 -47.84 -76.15
N GLU A 483 6.30 -47.83 -76.64
CA GLU A 483 5.19 -47.05 -76.06
C GLU A 483 4.75 -47.60 -74.69
N SER A 484 4.78 -48.92 -74.51
CA SER A 484 4.48 -49.57 -73.24
C SER A 484 5.58 -49.36 -72.20
N ILE A 485 6.86 -49.38 -72.62
CA ILE A 485 8.00 -49.08 -71.74
C ILE A 485 7.86 -47.65 -71.20
N ALA A 486 7.54 -46.69 -72.07
CA ALA A 486 7.33 -45.30 -71.67
C ALA A 486 6.15 -45.17 -70.68
N SER A 487 5.02 -45.81 -70.96
CA SER A 487 3.81 -45.73 -70.12
C SER A 487 4.01 -46.31 -68.72
N VAL A 488 4.65 -47.47 -68.61
CA VAL A 488 4.97 -48.08 -67.30
C VAL A 488 6.03 -47.27 -66.54
N GLY A 489 7.04 -46.75 -67.25
CA GLY A 489 8.05 -45.87 -66.68
C GLY A 489 7.47 -44.58 -66.11
N PHE A 490 6.61 -43.89 -66.88
CA PHE A 490 5.90 -42.70 -66.42
C PHE A 490 4.96 -43.00 -65.26
N PHE A 491 4.25 -44.14 -65.30
CA PHE A 491 3.42 -44.57 -64.18
C PHE A 491 4.23 -44.70 -62.88
N ILE A 492 5.38 -45.39 -62.91
CA ILE A 492 6.23 -45.56 -61.72
C ILE A 492 6.73 -44.20 -61.20
N ILE A 493 7.20 -43.32 -62.09
CA ILE A 493 7.69 -41.99 -61.73
C ILE A 493 6.58 -41.15 -61.09
N ILE A 494 5.41 -41.09 -61.72
CA ILE A 494 4.26 -40.33 -61.21
C ILE A 494 3.79 -40.92 -59.87
N ALA A 495 3.70 -42.24 -59.77
CA ALA A 495 3.24 -42.91 -58.56
C ALA A 495 4.21 -42.72 -57.38
N LEU A 496 5.53 -42.79 -57.60
CA LEU A 496 6.53 -42.48 -56.58
C LEU A 496 6.52 -40.99 -56.18
N THR A 497 6.35 -40.10 -57.16
CA THR A 497 6.26 -38.65 -56.90
C THR A 497 5.03 -38.33 -56.06
N VAL A 498 3.88 -38.93 -56.37
CA VAL A 498 2.65 -38.78 -55.60
C VAL A 498 2.82 -39.36 -54.19
N ALA A 499 3.40 -40.55 -54.04
CA ALA A 499 3.68 -41.13 -52.72
C ALA A 499 4.60 -40.24 -51.87
N TYR A 500 5.62 -39.63 -52.50
CA TYR A 500 6.51 -38.68 -51.86
C TYR A 500 5.80 -37.37 -51.46
N ILE A 501 5.01 -36.79 -52.35
CA ILE A 501 4.27 -35.53 -52.08
C ILE A 501 3.28 -35.72 -50.93
N VAL A 502 2.58 -36.87 -50.88
CA VAL A 502 1.63 -37.16 -49.80
C VAL A 502 2.34 -37.29 -48.45
N ASP A 503 3.46 -38.01 -48.37
CA ASP A 503 4.25 -38.13 -47.13
C ASP A 503 4.85 -36.78 -46.70
N TYR A 504 5.33 -36.00 -47.66
CA TYR A 504 5.86 -34.67 -47.41
C TYR A 504 4.77 -33.72 -46.88
N ALA A 505 3.56 -33.77 -47.46
CA ALA A 505 2.43 -32.98 -47.01
C ALA A 505 1.94 -33.38 -45.60
N GLU A 506 1.86 -34.69 -45.31
CA GLU A 506 1.45 -35.19 -43.98
C GLU A 506 2.46 -34.83 -42.90
N ARG A 507 3.78 -35.01 -43.15
CA ARG A 507 4.82 -34.61 -42.20
C ARG A 507 4.80 -33.13 -41.90
N ARG A 508 4.62 -32.28 -42.92
CA ARG A 508 4.54 -30.83 -42.77
C ARG A 508 3.28 -30.40 -42.00
N ALA A 509 2.15 -31.07 -42.19
CA ALA A 509 0.92 -30.82 -41.46
C ALA A 509 1.04 -31.21 -39.97
N ASP A 510 1.69 -32.35 -39.68
CA ASP A 510 1.97 -32.79 -38.30
C ASP A 510 2.93 -31.85 -37.57
N GLU A 511 3.98 -31.37 -38.25
CA GLU A 511 4.91 -30.38 -37.70
C GLU A 511 4.22 -29.03 -37.42
N ALA A 512 3.35 -28.56 -38.32
CA ALA A 512 2.60 -27.32 -38.13
C ALA A 512 1.64 -27.41 -36.93
N LYS A 513 0.94 -28.55 -36.79
CA LYS A 513 0.01 -28.78 -35.69
C LYS A 513 0.71 -28.87 -34.33
N ARG A 514 1.90 -29.47 -34.28
CA ARG A 514 2.74 -29.52 -33.07
C ARG A 514 3.19 -28.13 -32.65
N ARG A 515 3.68 -27.32 -33.59
CA ARG A 515 4.08 -25.93 -33.35
C ARG A 515 2.92 -25.08 -32.83
N GLN A 516 1.74 -25.18 -33.46
CA GLN A 516 0.56 -24.45 -33.03
C GLN A 516 0.08 -24.87 -31.63
N THR A 517 0.11 -26.17 -31.33
CA THR A 517 -0.29 -26.69 -30.01
C THR A 517 0.68 -26.23 -28.92
N GLN A 518 1.99 -26.24 -29.19
CA GLN A 518 3.02 -25.74 -28.27
C GLN A 518 2.86 -24.24 -27.96
N ALA A 519 2.59 -23.43 -28.98
CA ALA A 519 2.37 -21.99 -28.81
C ALA A 519 1.14 -21.70 -27.94
N VAL A 520 0.03 -22.42 -28.15
CA VAL A 520 -1.20 -22.27 -27.35
C VAL A 520 -0.99 -22.69 -25.90
N ILE A 521 -0.23 -23.77 -25.65
CA ILE A 521 0.06 -24.26 -24.29
C ILE A 521 0.98 -23.30 -23.54
N MET A 522 2.00 -22.76 -24.19
CA MET A 522 2.89 -21.77 -23.55
C MET A 522 2.15 -20.47 -23.26
N ALA A 523 1.26 -20.04 -24.16
CA ALA A 523 0.38 -18.91 -23.92
C ALA A 523 -0.67 -19.16 -22.81
N ASP A 524 -1.07 -20.42 -22.57
CA ASP A 524 -1.99 -20.80 -21.48
C ASP A 524 -1.25 -20.88 -20.13
N LEU A 525 -0.04 -21.45 -20.08
CA LEU A 525 0.82 -21.48 -18.90
C LEU A 525 1.30 -20.07 -18.50
N ALA A 526 1.57 -19.20 -19.48
CA ALA A 526 1.84 -17.77 -19.25
C ALA A 526 0.61 -17.00 -18.73
N ARG A 527 -0.61 -17.47 -19.07
CA ARG A 527 -1.90 -16.93 -18.59
C ARG A 527 -2.25 -17.38 -17.17
N GLY A 528 -1.79 -18.56 -16.73
CA GLY A 528 -2.20 -19.19 -15.48
C GLY A 528 -1.80 -18.48 -14.17
N VAL A 529 -0.91 -17.48 -14.20
CA VAL A 529 -0.48 -16.76 -12.98
C VAL A 529 -1.22 -15.42 -12.87
N ILE A 530 -2.49 -15.52 -12.51
CA ILE A 530 -3.27 -14.43 -11.90
C ILE A 530 -2.98 -14.48 -10.40
N TYR A 531 -1.82 -13.97 -9.98
CA TYR A 531 -1.67 -13.51 -8.60
C TYR A 531 -2.14 -12.06 -8.55
N GLU A 532 -3.12 -11.81 -7.68
CA GLU A 532 -3.61 -10.50 -7.31
C GLU A 532 -2.43 -9.58 -6.94
N GLY A 533 -2.42 -8.35 -7.49
CA GLY A 533 -1.42 -7.33 -7.15
C GLY A 533 -0.14 -7.29 -8.00
N ALA A 534 -0.13 -7.83 -9.22
CA ALA A 534 1.05 -7.79 -10.09
C ALA A 534 1.43 -6.36 -10.50
N ASP A 535 2.37 -5.78 -9.75
CA ASP A 535 3.10 -4.57 -10.11
C ASP A 535 3.93 -4.78 -11.39
N LEU A 536 4.02 -3.72 -12.21
CA LEU A 536 4.69 -3.73 -13.51
C LEU A 536 6.17 -4.12 -13.37
N LYS A 537 6.85 -3.63 -12.33
CA LYS A 537 8.24 -3.96 -12.00
C LYS A 537 8.42 -5.45 -11.73
N SER A 538 7.48 -6.04 -11.00
CA SER A 538 7.49 -7.47 -10.70
C SER A 538 7.30 -8.34 -11.95
N LEU A 539 6.51 -7.89 -12.92
CA LEU A 539 6.35 -8.59 -14.20
C LEU A 539 7.65 -8.53 -15.02
N LEU A 540 8.29 -7.37 -15.12
CA LEU A 540 9.55 -7.22 -15.86
C LEU A 540 10.68 -8.03 -15.22
N ARG A 541 10.75 -8.07 -13.89
CA ARG A 541 11.69 -8.94 -13.16
C ARG A 541 11.44 -10.42 -13.46
N ARG A 542 10.19 -10.88 -13.49
CA ARG A 542 9.86 -12.27 -13.86
C ARG A 542 10.25 -12.61 -15.30
N LEU A 543 10.09 -11.69 -16.24
CA LEU A 543 10.57 -11.88 -17.61
C LEU A 543 12.10 -12.02 -17.62
N GLY A 544 12.81 -11.16 -16.88
CA GLY A 544 14.26 -11.27 -16.68
C GLY A 544 14.69 -12.63 -16.14
N GLU A 545 14.06 -13.11 -15.07
CA GLU A 545 14.37 -14.43 -14.48
C GLU A 545 14.04 -15.60 -15.41
N THR A 546 12.92 -15.54 -16.15
CA THR A 546 12.43 -16.67 -16.97
C THR A 546 13.28 -16.88 -18.21
N PHE A 547 13.73 -15.78 -18.81
CA PHE A 547 14.57 -15.78 -20.01
C PHE A 547 16.05 -15.54 -19.68
N LEU A 548 16.44 -15.53 -18.39
CA LEU A 548 17.81 -15.29 -17.94
C LEU A 548 18.42 -14.01 -18.56
N LEU A 549 17.71 -12.90 -18.44
CA LEU A 549 18.08 -11.58 -18.98
C LEU A 549 18.52 -10.64 -17.87
N ASP A 550 19.70 -10.06 -18.01
CA ASP A 550 20.26 -9.12 -17.04
C ASP A 550 19.45 -7.82 -16.97
N THR A 551 18.95 -7.33 -18.11
CA THR A 551 18.27 -6.04 -18.19
C THR A 551 17.04 -6.12 -19.09
N VAL A 552 15.89 -5.70 -18.55
CA VAL A 552 14.62 -5.57 -19.25
C VAL A 552 14.04 -4.19 -18.95
N LEU A 553 13.97 -3.32 -19.97
CA LEU A 553 13.38 -1.99 -19.86
C LEU A 553 12.09 -1.91 -20.66
N LEU A 554 11.03 -1.39 -20.06
CA LEU A 554 9.80 -1.05 -20.77
C LEU A 554 9.84 0.41 -21.18
N GLN A 555 9.65 0.68 -22.47
CA GLN A 555 9.63 2.03 -23.02
C GLN A 555 8.29 2.35 -23.68
N ARG A 556 7.83 3.59 -23.51
CA ARG A 556 6.68 4.18 -24.23
C ARG A 556 7.17 5.26 -25.17
N TYR A 557 6.59 5.30 -26.37
CA TYR A 557 6.85 6.37 -27.31
C TYR A 557 6.04 7.61 -26.93
N SER A 558 6.72 8.74 -26.69
CA SER A 558 6.10 10.06 -26.56
C SER A 558 6.01 10.70 -27.94
N SER A 559 4.80 10.97 -28.39
CA SER A 559 4.53 11.67 -29.65
C SER A 559 4.92 13.15 -29.59
N GLU A 560 4.86 13.78 -28.41
CA GLU A 560 5.24 15.17 -28.19
C GLU A 560 6.76 15.36 -28.32
N ASP A 561 7.54 14.49 -27.70
CA ASP A 561 9.01 14.60 -27.68
C ASP A 561 9.70 13.85 -28.82
N LYS A 562 8.94 13.06 -29.60
CA LYS A 562 9.46 12.10 -30.60
C LYS A 562 10.56 11.19 -30.05
N LYS A 563 10.42 10.77 -28.79
CA LYS A 563 11.42 9.98 -28.06
C LYS A 563 10.76 8.83 -27.29
N TRP A 564 11.55 7.78 -27.09
CA TRP A 564 11.17 6.66 -26.23
C TRP A 564 11.58 6.97 -24.79
N TRP A 565 10.61 6.91 -23.89
CA TRP A 565 10.79 7.12 -22.45
C TRP A 565 10.68 5.79 -21.73
N THR A 566 11.61 5.51 -20.83
CA THR A 566 11.52 4.32 -19.97
C THR A 566 10.42 4.56 -18.93
N ILE A 567 9.42 3.68 -18.95
CA ILE A 567 8.35 3.66 -17.94
C ILE A 567 8.86 2.96 -16.69
N GLU A 568 9.48 1.78 -16.86
CA GLU A 568 9.84 0.88 -15.76
C GLU A 568 11.00 -0.04 -16.16
N SER A 569 11.72 -0.59 -15.17
CA SER A 569 12.85 -1.51 -15.37
C SER A 569 12.87 -2.66 -14.36
N ASN A 570 13.51 -3.77 -14.72
CA ASN A 570 13.73 -4.88 -13.78
C ASN A 570 14.79 -4.59 -12.68
N ALA A 571 15.61 -3.55 -12.83
CA ALA A 571 16.66 -3.15 -11.86
C ALA A 571 16.20 -2.06 -10.88
N GLU A 572 16.85 -1.95 -9.70
CA GLU A 572 16.51 -1.00 -8.63
C GLU A 572 16.89 0.46 -8.94
N SER A 573 17.99 0.69 -9.66
CA SER A 573 18.29 2.00 -10.24
C SER A 573 17.86 2.05 -11.71
N PRO A 574 16.95 2.96 -12.10
CA PRO A 574 16.55 3.15 -13.48
C PRO A 574 17.64 3.94 -14.22
N ASP A 575 18.84 3.39 -14.30
CA ASP A 575 19.97 4.11 -14.87
C ASP A 575 19.90 4.00 -16.40
N VAL A 576 18.99 4.81 -16.97
CA VAL A 576 18.78 5.03 -18.42
C VAL A 576 20.11 5.33 -19.13
N ALA A 577 21.09 5.87 -18.39
CA ALA A 577 22.43 6.16 -18.84
C ALA A 577 23.27 4.92 -19.18
N VAL A 578 23.09 3.78 -18.47
CA VAL A 578 23.89 2.57 -18.68
C VAL A 578 23.44 1.81 -19.94
N ALA A 579 22.13 1.67 -20.17
CA ALA A 579 21.61 1.03 -21.38
C ALA A 579 21.90 1.86 -22.65
N GLN A 580 21.83 3.21 -22.56
CA GLN A 580 22.19 4.08 -23.68
C GLN A 580 23.72 4.17 -23.92
N LYS A 581 24.56 4.11 -22.87
CA LYS A 581 26.03 4.03 -23.03
C LYS A 581 26.47 2.70 -23.63
N LYS A 582 25.87 1.58 -23.22
CA LYS A 582 26.20 0.24 -23.73
C LYS A 582 25.79 0.03 -25.20
N SER A 583 24.67 0.62 -25.63
CA SER A 583 24.29 0.63 -27.06
C SER A 583 25.28 1.40 -27.96
N ARG A 584 26.00 2.41 -27.42
CA ARG A 584 27.10 3.09 -28.13
C ARG A 584 28.41 2.29 -28.15
N ALA A 585 28.54 1.24 -27.34
CA ALA A 585 29.77 0.44 -27.19
C ALA A 585 29.81 -0.83 -28.05
N GLY A 586 28.79 -1.08 -28.89
CA GLY A 586 28.76 -2.23 -29.82
C GLY A 586 28.13 -3.51 -29.25
N GLU A 587 27.47 -3.45 -28.08
CA GLU A 587 26.68 -4.56 -27.56
C GLU A 587 25.33 -4.67 -28.28
N SER A 588 24.91 -5.90 -28.63
CA SER A 588 23.64 -6.18 -29.31
C SER A 588 22.47 -5.95 -28.35
N VAL A 589 21.72 -4.88 -28.59
CA VAL A 589 20.47 -4.58 -27.87
C VAL A 589 19.30 -5.10 -28.70
N ASN A 590 18.49 -5.98 -28.12
CA ASN A 590 17.29 -6.51 -28.78
C ASN A 590 16.06 -5.67 -28.42
N HIS A 591 15.22 -5.41 -29.42
CA HIS A 591 13.97 -4.69 -29.27
C HIS A 591 12.80 -5.63 -29.58
N VAL A 592 11.89 -5.77 -28.63
CA VAL A 592 10.64 -6.53 -28.82
C VAL A 592 9.48 -5.55 -28.74
N GLY A 593 8.70 -5.44 -29.82
CA GLY A 593 7.55 -4.55 -29.88
C GLY A 593 6.40 -5.07 -29.01
N ILE A 594 5.68 -4.16 -28.33
CA ILE A 594 4.43 -4.45 -27.63
C ILE A 594 3.37 -3.48 -28.17
N GLY A 595 2.65 -3.92 -29.20
CA GLY A 595 1.71 -3.05 -29.92
C GLY A 595 2.41 -1.83 -30.56
N ASP A 596 1.68 -0.72 -30.69
CA ASP A 596 2.11 0.42 -31.51
C ASP A 596 2.96 1.46 -30.77
N SER A 597 2.88 1.52 -29.44
CA SER A 597 3.47 2.59 -28.62
C SER A 597 4.39 2.11 -27.51
N LEU A 598 4.52 0.79 -27.30
CA LEU A 598 5.36 0.21 -26.26
C LEU A 598 6.40 -0.71 -26.87
N ARG A 599 7.57 -0.78 -26.23
CA ARG A 599 8.62 -1.75 -26.57
C ARG A 599 9.39 -2.20 -25.34
N LEU A 600 9.90 -3.42 -25.38
CA LEU A 600 10.90 -3.92 -24.45
C LEU A 600 12.29 -3.77 -25.06
N VAL A 601 13.22 -3.28 -24.24
CA VAL A 601 14.66 -3.22 -24.56
C VAL A 601 15.37 -4.23 -23.68
N ILE A 602 16.05 -5.18 -24.33
CA ILE A 602 16.70 -6.32 -23.68
C ILE A 602 18.21 -6.21 -23.89
N GLY A 603 18.95 -6.24 -22.79
CA GLY A 603 20.41 -6.16 -22.79
C GLY A 603 21.08 -7.53 -22.76
N ASN A 604 22.28 -7.61 -23.35
CA ASN A 604 23.31 -8.63 -23.09
C ASN A 604 22.99 -10.09 -23.50
N ARG A 605 22.03 -10.35 -24.39
CA ARG A 605 21.77 -11.70 -24.92
C ARG A 605 21.10 -11.67 -26.29
N GLU A 606 21.58 -12.48 -27.24
CA GLU A 606 20.87 -12.75 -28.49
C GLU A 606 19.67 -13.67 -28.23
N LEU A 607 18.47 -13.22 -28.61
CA LEU A 607 17.24 -13.99 -28.47
C LEU A 607 16.96 -14.77 -29.75
N SER A 608 16.55 -16.03 -29.60
CA SER A 608 16.01 -16.81 -30.70
C SER A 608 14.66 -16.26 -31.18
N PRO A 609 14.26 -16.47 -32.45
CA PRO A 609 12.95 -16.05 -32.95
C PRO A 609 11.78 -16.55 -32.09
N SER A 610 11.89 -17.77 -31.54
CA SER A 610 10.92 -18.34 -30.62
C SER A 610 10.82 -17.60 -29.28
N GLU A 611 11.93 -17.10 -28.75
CA GLU A 611 11.93 -16.32 -27.50
C GLU A 611 11.32 -14.92 -27.73
N ILE A 612 11.57 -14.32 -28.89
CA ILE A 612 10.95 -13.04 -29.28
C ILE A 612 9.43 -13.18 -29.35
N ASP A 613 8.93 -14.19 -30.07
CA ASP A 613 7.48 -14.48 -30.18
C ASP A 613 6.84 -14.70 -28.80
N MET A 614 7.54 -15.37 -27.88
CA MET A 614 7.07 -15.61 -26.52
C MET A 614 7.03 -14.33 -25.67
N ILE A 615 8.04 -13.47 -25.76
CA ILE A 615 8.08 -12.21 -25.04
C ILE A 615 7.00 -11.26 -25.57
N GLU A 616 6.80 -11.21 -26.89
CA GLU A 616 5.74 -10.40 -27.51
C GLU A 616 4.34 -10.85 -27.06
N ALA A 617 4.12 -12.15 -26.83
CA ALA A 617 2.86 -12.67 -26.29
C ALA A 617 2.50 -12.13 -24.89
N HIS A 618 3.48 -11.65 -24.12
CA HIS A 618 3.23 -10.95 -22.84
C HIS A 618 2.80 -9.49 -23.01
N GLY A 619 2.90 -8.94 -24.22
CA GLY A 619 2.59 -7.54 -24.52
C GLY A 619 1.17 -7.14 -24.12
N ALA A 620 0.17 -7.96 -24.45
CA ALA A 620 -1.22 -7.68 -24.10
C ALA A 620 -1.45 -7.54 -22.58
N ARG A 621 -0.66 -8.26 -21.76
CA ARG A 621 -0.74 -8.18 -20.30
C ARG A 621 -0.11 -6.87 -19.79
N ILE A 622 1.01 -6.46 -20.36
CA ILE A 622 1.68 -5.20 -20.01
C ILE A 622 0.75 -4.03 -20.32
N THR A 623 0.10 -4.03 -21.48
CA THR A 623 -0.91 -3.02 -21.84
C THR A 623 -2.06 -3.00 -20.85
N ALA A 624 -2.64 -4.16 -20.50
CA ALA A 624 -3.77 -4.23 -19.57
C ALA A 624 -3.43 -3.74 -18.15
N ILE A 625 -2.19 -3.91 -17.68
CA ILE A 625 -1.74 -3.39 -16.38
C ILE A 625 -1.63 -1.86 -16.43
N LEU A 626 -1.03 -1.31 -17.49
CA LEU A 626 -0.90 0.14 -17.68
C LEU A 626 -2.27 0.82 -17.78
N ASP A 627 -3.18 0.25 -18.56
CA ASP A 627 -4.55 0.75 -18.70
C ASP A 627 -5.27 0.78 -17.34
N ARG A 628 -5.09 -0.26 -16.52
CA ARG A 628 -5.67 -0.31 -15.17
C ARG A 628 -5.10 0.79 -14.27
N GLN A 629 -3.79 1.01 -14.28
CA GLN A 629 -3.15 2.06 -13.48
C GLN A 629 -3.66 3.46 -13.85
N GLU A 630 -3.78 3.75 -15.15
CA GLU A 630 -4.34 5.03 -15.63
C GLU A 630 -5.81 5.20 -15.19
N MET A 631 -6.63 4.14 -15.30
CA MET A 631 -8.04 4.17 -14.88
C MET A 631 -8.19 4.37 -13.36
N GLU A 632 -7.34 3.74 -12.55
CA GLU A 632 -7.33 3.93 -11.09
C GLU A 632 -6.89 5.34 -10.70
N ALA A 633 -5.86 5.88 -11.34
CA ALA A 633 -5.42 7.27 -11.12
C ALA A 633 -6.54 8.27 -11.44
N MET A 634 -7.24 8.07 -12.57
CA MET A 634 -8.40 8.87 -12.95
C MET A 634 -9.52 8.78 -11.91
N ARG A 635 -9.83 7.56 -11.42
CA ARG A 635 -10.85 7.34 -10.38
C ARG A 635 -10.53 8.03 -9.06
N ARG A 636 -9.26 8.03 -8.64
CA ARG A 636 -8.83 8.75 -7.43
C ARG A 636 -8.99 10.26 -7.58
N ALA A 637 -8.68 10.79 -8.77
CA ALA A 637 -8.88 12.20 -9.07
C ALA A 637 -10.36 12.60 -9.06
N THR A 638 -11.25 11.79 -9.63
CA THR A 638 -12.70 12.09 -9.65
C THR A 638 -13.35 11.98 -8.26
N THR A 639 -12.98 10.97 -7.46
CA THR A 639 -13.53 10.80 -6.11
C THR A 639 -13.14 11.94 -5.16
N ALA A 640 -11.94 12.50 -5.30
CA ALA A 640 -11.54 13.69 -4.56
C ALA A 640 -12.45 14.90 -4.87
N LEU A 641 -12.86 15.08 -6.13
CA LEU A 641 -13.76 16.17 -6.55
C LEU A 641 -15.19 15.99 -6.04
N GLU A 642 -15.70 14.75 -6.02
CA GLU A 642 -17.07 14.45 -5.58
C GLU A 642 -17.30 14.73 -4.08
N SER A 643 -16.29 14.49 -3.23
CA SER A 643 -16.41 14.75 -1.78
C SER A 643 -16.69 16.22 -1.45
N SER A 644 -16.17 17.17 -2.24
CA SER A 644 -16.38 18.61 -2.02
C SER A 644 -17.79 19.05 -2.46
N ASN A 645 -18.37 18.41 -3.47
CA ASN A 645 -19.64 18.84 -4.07
C ASN A 645 -20.86 18.31 -3.28
N ARG A 646 -20.69 17.18 -2.57
CA ARG A 646 -21.76 16.54 -1.78
C ARG A 646 -22.23 17.44 -0.63
N VAL A 647 -21.31 18.08 0.11
CA VAL A 647 -21.64 19.03 1.19
C VAL A 647 -22.39 20.25 0.66
N GLY A 648 -22.00 20.79 -0.50
CA GLY A 648 -22.70 21.92 -1.12
C GLY A 648 -24.16 21.61 -1.47
N SER A 649 -24.42 20.41 -2.03
CA SER A 649 -25.78 20.01 -2.44
C SER A 649 -26.76 19.80 -1.28
N THR A 650 -26.30 19.20 -0.16
CA THR A 650 -27.11 19.01 1.04
C THR A 650 -27.46 20.35 1.71
N LEU A 651 -26.52 21.30 1.73
CA LEU A 651 -26.74 22.65 2.27
C LEU A 651 -27.81 23.41 1.47
N LEU A 652 -27.75 23.37 0.14
CA LEU A 652 -28.70 24.09 -0.71
C LEU A 652 -30.14 23.57 -0.56
N THR A 653 -30.30 22.27 -0.33
CA THR A 653 -31.62 21.65 -0.15
C THR A 653 -32.23 22.03 1.21
N ALA A 654 -31.43 22.02 2.29
CA ALA A 654 -31.88 22.45 3.62
C ALA A 654 -32.27 23.94 3.64
N VAL A 655 -31.44 24.81 3.06
CA VAL A 655 -31.72 26.26 2.97
C VAL A 655 -33.01 26.55 2.19
N SER A 656 -33.23 25.83 1.09
CA SER A 656 -34.41 26.03 0.25
C SER A 656 -35.72 25.69 0.97
N HIS A 657 -35.71 24.67 1.83
CA HIS A 657 -36.89 24.28 2.61
C HIS A 657 -37.25 25.36 3.65
N ASP A 658 -36.25 25.89 4.34
CA ASP A 658 -36.47 26.76 5.49
C ASP A 658 -36.76 28.21 5.11
N LEU A 659 -36.40 28.64 3.90
CA LEU A 659 -36.90 29.89 3.32
C LEU A 659 -38.36 29.75 2.84
N ARG A 660 -38.76 28.57 2.36
CA ARG A 660 -40.10 28.33 1.79
C ARG A 660 -41.21 28.39 2.84
N THR A 661 -40.97 27.88 4.03
CA THR A 661 -41.96 27.81 5.12
C THR A 661 -42.47 29.19 5.59
N PRO A 662 -41.62 30.15 6.00
CA PRO A 662 -42.08 31.49 6.37
C PRO A 662 -42.67 32.24 5.17
N LEU A 663 -42.12 32.06 3.97
CA LEU A 663 -42.67 32.66 2.75
C LEU A 663 -44.10 32.16 2.45
N ALA A 664 -44.36 30.87 2.65
CA ALA A 664 -45.70 30.30 2.54
C ALA A 664 -46.65 30.85 3.61
N GLY A 665 -46.17 31.06 4.85
CA GLY A 665 -46.93 31.72 5.92
C GLY A 665 -47.35 33.14 5.56
N ILE A 666 -46.40 33.97 5.09
CA ILE A 666 -46.67 35.33 4.60
C ILE A 666 -47.67 35.30 3.45
N THR A 667 -47.44 34.43 2.45
CA THR A 667 -48.30 34.33 1.26
C THR A 667 -49.72 33.95 1.64
N THR A 668 -49.88 32.98 2.56
CA THR A 668 -51.19 32.52 3.03
C THR A 668 -51.92 33.63 3.79
N ALA A 669 -51.21 34.33 4.68
CA ALA A 669 -51.81 35.39 5.48
C ALA A 669 -52.18 36.63 4.64
N VAL A 670 -51.33 37.02 3.70
CA VAL A 670 -51.64 38.08 2.71
C VAL A 670 -52.83 37.67 1.84
N SER A 671 -52.85 36.43 1.34
CA SER A 671 -53.97 35.92 0.53
C SER A 671 -55.29 36.01 1.30
N GLY A 672 -55.27 35.62 2.58
CA GLY A 672 -56.41 35.74 3.49
C GLY A 672 -56.90 37.19 3.66
N LEU A 673 -55.98 38.15 3.80
CA LEU A 673 -56.33 39.58 3.89
C LEU A 673 -56.86 40.19 2.59
N THR A 674 -56.56 39.58 1.43
CA THR A 674 -56.95 40.09 0.10
C THR A 674 -58.20 39.45 -0.49
N LEU A 675 -58.76 38.41 0.14
CA LEU A 675 -59.99 37.73 -0.31
C LEU A 675 -61.22 38.63 -0.11
N GLY A 676 -61.75 39.18 -1.21
CA GLY A 676 -62.82 40.20 -1.20
C GLY A 676 -64.25 39.71 -0.92
N ASP A 677 -64.45 38.42 -0.66
CA ASP A 677 -65.79 37.80 -0.54
C ASP A 677 -66.18 37.41 0.91
N VAL A 678 -65.35 37.72 1.92
CA VAL A 678 -65.60 37.37 3.32
C VAL A 678 -65.35 38.58 4.22
N GLU A 679 -66.32 38.95 5.07
CA GLU A 679 -66.10 39.92 6.15
C GLU A 679 -65.18 39.30 7.21
N ILE A 680 -63.90 39.67 7.16
CA ILE A 680 -62.89 39.24 8.15
C ILE A 680 -63.12 40.03 9.43
N SER A 681 -63.23 39.33 10.57
CA SER A 681 -63.32 40.02 11.86
C SER A 681 -62.02 40.79 12.15
N GLU A 682 -62.09 41.89 12.90
CA GLU A 682 -60.87 42.63 13.31
C GLU A 682 -59.89 41.72 14.08
N ALA A 683 -60.39 40.71 14.80
CA ALA A 683 -59.56 39.72 15.48
C ALA A 683 -58.79 38.82 14.49
N ASP A 684 -59.46 38.34 13.44
CA ASP A 684 -58.84 37.50 12.41
C ASP A 684 -57.86 38.32 11.55
N ARG A 685 -58.22 39.57 11.23
CA ARG A 685 -57.33 40.52 10.54
C ARG A 685 -56.05 40.73 11.32
N GLN A 686 -56.14 40.95 12.63
CA GLN A 686 -54.98 41.10 13.49
C GLN A 686 -54.16 39.81 13.58
N ALA A 687 -54.80 38.64 13.63
CA ALA A 687 -54.10 37.35 13.63
C ALA A 687 -53.29 37.12 12.33
N LEU A 688 -53.83 37.51 11.18
CA LEU A 688 -53.13 37.43 9.89
C LEU A 688 -51.95 38.41 9.82
N ILE A 689 -52.11 39.65 10.31
CA ILE A 689 -51.02 40.63 10.41
C ILE A 689 -49.91 40.10 11.32
N ASN A 690 -50.25 39.59 12.50
CA ASN A 690 -49.27 39.00 13.42
C ASN A 690 -48.54 37.80 12.77
N THR A 691 -49.23 37.02 11.94
CA THR A 691 -48.62 35.90 11.19
C THR A 691 -47.61 36.40 10.15
N ILE A 692 -47.91 37.49 9.44
CA ILE A 692 -47.00 38.12 8.48
C ILE A 692 -45.75 38.65 9.22
N GLU A 693 -45.95 39.41 10.29
CA GLU A 693 -44.84 39.98 11.07
C GLU A 693 -43.92 38.90 11.64
N SER A 694 -44.50 37.86 12.27
CA SER A 694 -43.74 36.74 12.82
C SER A 694 -42.99 35.97 11.72
N SER A 695 -43.62 35.74 10.56
CA SER A 695 -42.99 35.03 9.45
C SER A 695 -41.88 35.85 8.78
N ALA A 696 -42.04 37.17 8.66
CA ALA A 696 -41.02 38.07 8.13
C ALA A 696 -39.81 38.15 9.07
N HIS A 697 -40.05 38.29 10.37
CA HIS A 697 -38.98 38.27 11.37
C HIS A 697 -38.23 36.93 11.38
N ARG A 698 -38.95 35.81 11.23
CA ARG A 698 -38.32 34.48 11.09
C ARG A 698 -37.43 34.37 9.85
N LEU A 699 -37.84 34.96 8.72
CA LEU A 699 -37.05 34.99 7.49
C LEU A 699 -35.75 35.81 7.66
N GLU A 700 -35.83 36.94 8.35
CA GLU A 700 -34.66 37.77 8.67
C GLU A 700 -33.62 37.01 9.51
N ILE A 701 -34.07 36.30 10.55
CA ILE A 701 -33.21 35.44 11.38
C ILE A 701 -32.51 34.37 10.52
N VAL A 702 -33.26 33.71 9.63
CA VAL A 702 -32.72 32.66 8.74
C VAL A 702 -31.62 33.21 7.83
N ILE A 703 -31.84 34.38 7.23
CA ILE A 703 -30.87 35.02 6.32
C ILE A 703 -29.60 35.42 7.07
N ASN A 704 -29.75 36.04 8.24
CA ASN A 704 -28.61 36.47 9.05
C ASN A 704 -27.73 35.28 9.48
N HIS A 705 -28.33 34.17 9.91
CA HIS A 705 -27.57 32.95 10.22
C HIS A 705 -26.81 32.38 9.02
N LEU A 706 -27.36 32.45 7.81
CA LEU A 706 -26.68 32.00 6.60
C LEU A 706 -25.51 32.89 6.21
N LEU A 707 -25.68 34.21 6.33
CA LEU A 707 -24.60 35.17 6.09
C LEU A 707 -23.46 34.99 7.10
N ASP A 708 -23.80 34.78 8.37
CA ASP A 708 -22.84 34.52 9.44
C ASP A 708 -22.06 33.21 9.18
N MET A 709 -22.73 32.14 8.75
CA MET A 709 -22.08 30.88 8.39
C MET A 709 -21.17 30.99 7.15
N SER A 710 -21.57 31.80 6.16
CA SER A 710 -20.76 32.08 4.97
C SER A 710 -19.47 32.83 5.34
N ARG A 711 -19.57 33.82 6.23
CA ARG A 711 -18.41 34.56 6.76
C ARG A 711 -17.47 33.68 7.57
N LEU A 712 -18.02 32.75 8.36
CA LEU A 712 -17.23 31.76 9.12
C LEU A 712 -16.50 30.78 8.18
N LYS A 713 -17.17 30.21 7.17
CA LYS A 713 -16.55 29.24 6.24
C LYS A 713 -15.43 29.81 5.37
N THR A 714 -15.53 31.10 5.03
CA THR A 714 -14.54 31.77 4.18
C THR A 714 -13.32 32.27 4.96
N GLY A 715 -13.33 32.15 6.30
CA GLY A 715 -12.25 32.65 7.15
C GLY A 715 -12.10 34.17 7.14
N MET A 716 -13.09 34.90 6.61
CA MET A 716 -13.03 36.37 6.46
C MET A 716 -13.42 37.14 7.72
N LEU A 717 -13.78 36.44 8.81
CA LEU A 717 -14.17 37.05 10.08
C LEU A 717 -12.93 37.42 10.90
N ARG A 718 -12.74 38.72 11.18
CA ARG A 718 -11.69 39.23 12.08
C ARG A 718 -12.36 39.89 13.30
N PRO A 719 -12.36 39.25 14.47
CA PRO A 719 -12.94 39.83 15.67
C PRO A 719 -12.21 41.11 16.10
N ASN A 720 -12.96 42.16 16.44
CA ASN A 720 -12.39 43.35 17.06
C ASN A 720 -12.42 43.21 18.58
N SER A 721 -11.43 42.50 19.12
CA SER A 721 -11.38 42.18 20.55
C SER A 721 -11.12 43.41 21.42
N GLN A 722 -12.01 43.65 22.38
CA GLN A 722 -11.91 44.70 23.40
C GLN A 722 -12.25 44.11 24.78
N ALA A 723 -11.88 44.82 25.85
CA ALA A 723 -12.24 44.43 27.22
C ALA A 723 -13.70 44.76 27.48
N ILE A 724 -14.51 43.77 27.87
CA ILE A 724 -15.95 43.93 28.07
C ILE A 724 -16.38 43.29 29.39
N ASP A 725 -17.22 44.01 30.15
CA ASP A 725 -17.90 43.46 31.32
C ASP A 725 -19.03 42.50 30.89
N VAL A 726 -19.05 41.30 31.49
CA VAL A 726 -20.07 40.29 31.18
C VAL A 726 -21.44 40.73 31.67
N ALA A 727 -21.53 41.45 32.79
CA ALA A 727 -22.80 41.94 33.31
C ALA A 727 -23.47 42.90 32.32
N ASP A 728 -22.70 43.85 31.77
CA ASP A 728 -23.20 44.84 30.80
C ASP A 728 -23.76 44.18 29.53
N ILE A 729 -23.09 43.15 29.00
CA ILE A 729 -23.57 42.45 27.80
C ILE A 729 -24.83 41.63 28.13
N VAL A 730 -24.85 40.93 29.26
CA VAL A 730 -26.01 40.12 29.66
C VAL A 730 -27.25 41.00 29.84
N ASP A 731 -27.11 42.15 30.50
CA ASP A 731 -28.20 43.12 30.65
C ASP A 731 -28.68 43.64 29.28
N ALA A 732 -27.74 44.00 28.38
CA ALA A 732 -28.09 44.44 27.03
C ALA A 732 -28.85 43.38 26.21
N VAL A 733 -28.47 42.10 26.32
CA VAL A 733 -29.15 40.99 25.64
C VAL A 733 -30.54 40.73 26.23
N LEU A 734 -30.69 40.84 27.56
CA LEU A 734 -31.97 40.66 28.22
C LEU A 734 -32.97 41.78 27.90
N ASP A 735 -32.50 43.02 27.79
CA ASP A 735 -33.28 44.17 27.35
C ASP A 735 -33.75 44.02 25.89
N GLU A 736 -32.87 43.52 25.00
CA GLU A 736 -33.18 43.35 23.58
C GLU A 736 -34.18 42.21 23.32
N HIS A 737 -34.12 41.11 24.08
CA HIS A 737 -34.94 39.92 23.81
C HIS A 737 -36.25 39.84 24.59
N SER A 738 -36.62 40.87 25.36
CA SER A 738 -37.90 40.97 26.07
C SER A 738 -38.28 39.69 26.84
N VAL A 739 -37.28 38.97 27.34
CA VAL A 739 -37.51 37.75 28.11
C VAL A 739 -38.20 38.18 29.40
N SER A 740 -39.39 37.63 29.69
CA SER A 740 -40.23 38.11 30.79
C SER A 740 -39.41 38.24 32.08
N ALA A 741 -39.32 39.46 32.64
CA ALA A 741 -38.43 39.84 33.74
C ALA A 741 -38.58 39.02 35.04
N GLY A 742 -39.50 38.05 35.10
CA GLY A 742 -39.65 37.09 36.19
C GLY A 742 -39.16 35.67 35.89
N ARG A 743 -38.56 35.39 34.72
CA ARG A 743 -38.08 34.06 34.31
C ARG A 743 -36.57 33.91 34.24
N VAL A 744 -35.79 34.99 34.31
CA VAL A 744 -34.33 34.92 34.24
C VAL A 744 -33.74 35.32 35.58
N ARG A 745 -32.86 34.47 36.12
CA ARG A 745 -32.07 34.76 37.31
C ARG A 745 -30.62 34.97 36.90
N VAL A 746 -30.12 36.19 37.10
CA VAL A 746 -28.73 36.55 36.81
C VAL A 746 -27.95 36.60 38.12
N ASP A 747 -26.86 35.83 38.20
CA ASP A 747 -25.94 35.81 39.33
C ASP A 747 -24.50 35.95 38.81
N ILE A 748 -24.09 37.20 38.61
CA ILE A 748 -22.78 37.60 38.08
C ILE A 748 -22.09 38.45 39.17
N PRO A 749 -20.96 37.99 39.73
CA PRO A 749 -20.22 38.76 40.72
C PRO A 749 -19.68 40.07 40.15
N VAL A 750 -19.86 41.19 40.86
CA VAL A 750 -19.31 42.51 40.49
C VAL A 750 -17.76 42.52 40.46
N THR A 751 -17.12 41.52 41.07
CA THR A 751 -15.66 41.36 41.10
C THR A 751 -15.10 40.60 39.89
N LEU A 752 -15.93 40.22 38.92
CA LEU A 752 -15.52 39.42 37.77
C LEU A 752 -14.62 40.23 36.81
N PRO A 753 -13.47 39.68 36.36
CA PRO A 753 -12.63 40.39 35.40
C PRO A 753 -13.31 40.50 34.02
N PRO A 754 -13.08 41.61 33.27
CA PRO A 754 -13.63 41.75 31.93
C PRO A 754 -13.08 40.69 30.97
N ILE A 755 -13.88 40.29 29.98
CA ILE A 755 -13.47 39.36 28.92
C ILE A 755 -12.86 40.10 27.73
N LEU A 756 -11.95 39.46 27.01
CA LEU A 756 -11.38 39.96 25.77
C LEU A 756 -12.16 39.39 24.58
N ALA A 757 -13.06 40.19 24.00
CA ALA A 757 -13.91 39.73 22.93
C ALA A 757 -14.46 40.86 22.06
N ASP A 758 -15.04 40.52 20.91
CA ASP A 758 -15.80 41.47 20.09
C ASP A 758 -17.21 41.59 20.67
N TYR A 759 -17.64 42.83 20.97
CA TYR A 759 -18.93 43.08 21.62
C TYR A 759 -20.10 42.56 20.81
N GLY A 760 -20.12 42.82 19.50
CA GLY A 760 -21.21 42.41 18.64
C GLY A 760 -21.27 40.88 18.47
N LEU A 761 -20.11 40.22 18.43
CA LEU A 761 -20.06 38.76 18.32
C LEU A 761 -20.46 38.06 19.62
N VAL A 762 -19.99 38.53 20.79
CA VAL A 762 -20.40 37.94 22.08
C VAL A 762 -21.86 38.18 22.37
N GLN A 763 -22.39 39.38 22.09
CA GLN A 763 -23.82 39.66 22.20
C GLN A 763 -24.64 38.65 21.38
N ARG A 764 -24.22 38.37 20.13
CA ARG A 764 -24.87 37.36 19.27
C ARG A 764 -24.75 35.94 19.81
N VAL A 765 -23.59 35.56 20.37
CA VAL A 765 -23.39 34.24 21.00
C VAL A 765 -24.38 34.08 22.16
N LEU A 766 -24.42 35.06 23.07
CA LEU A 766 -25.30 35.02 24.25
C LEU A 766 -26.78 35.05 23.85
N ALA A 767 -27.15 35.92 22.91
CA ALA A 767 -28.49 35.97 22.33
C ALA A 767 -28.95 34.61 21.80
N ASN A 768 -28.10 33.94 21.00
CA ASN A 768 -28.42 32.63 20.44
C ASN A 768 -28.59 31.54 21.50
N VAL A 769 -27.75 31.54 22.54
CA VAL A 769 -27.84 30.54 23.62
C VAL A 769 -29.03 30.81 24.53
N ILE A 770 -29.30 32.07 24.88
CA ILE A 770 -30.43 32.47 25.72
C ILE A 770 -31.76 32.24 24.99
N ALA A 771 -31.85 32.59 23.71
CA ALA A 771 -33.02 32.31 22.89
C ALA A 771 -33.28 30.79 22.78
N ASN A 772 -32.21 29.99 22.66
CA ASN A 772 -32.32 28.52 22.68
C ASN A 772 -32.86 28.02 24.04
N ALA A 773 -32.32 28.50 25.16
CA ALA A 773 -32.81 28.16 26.49
C ALA A 773 -34.28 28.58 26.71
N ALA A 774 -34.68 29.76 26.23
CA ALA A 774 -36.05 30.25 26.33
C ALA A 774 -37.06 29.42 25.51
N ASN A 775 -36.67 29.02 24.30
CA ASN A 775 -37.52 28.24 23.41
C ASN A 775 -37.65 26.77 23.85
N HIS A 776 -36.59 26.18 24.40
CA HIS A 776 -36.54 24.75 24.75
C HIS A 776 -36.74 24.44 26.23
N GLY A 777 -36.63 25.44 27.12
CA GLY A 777 -36.76 25.29 28.56
C GLY A 777 -38.19 25.05 29.08
N ALA A 778 -39.17 24.78 28.19
CA ALA A 778 -40.57 24.47 28.53
C ALA A 778 -41.24 25.48 29.50
N GLY A 779 -40.85 26.75 29.46
CA GLY A 779 -41.39 27.80 30.33
C GLY A 779 -40.82 27.86 31.75
N THR A 780 -39.75 27.11 32.03
CA THR A 780 -39.00 27.16 33.30
C THR A 780 -38.13 28.42 33.41
N HIS A 781 -37.52 28.63 34.58
CA HIS A 781 -36.59 29.74 34.79
C HIS A 781 -35.23 29.45 34.14
N ILE A 782 -34.54 30.50 33.69
CA ILE A 782 -33.21 30.45 33.09
C ILE A 782 -32.22 31.04 34.09
N ASP A 783 -31.20 30.28 34.47
CA ASP A 783 -30.14 30.73 35.37
C ASP A 783 -28.90 31.11 34.55
N ILE A 784 -28.48 32.38 34.65
CA ILE A 784 -27.25 32.90 34.05
C ILE A 784 -26.26 33.17 35.18
N THR A 785 -25.18 32.39 35.21
CA THR A 785 -24.12 32.54 36.22
C THR A 785 -22.79 32.80 35.52
N ALA A 786 -21.95 33.64 36.10
CA ALA A 786 -20.58 33.83 35.60
C ALA A 786 -19.57 33.72 36.75
N ARG A 787 -18.44 33.08 36.47
CA ARG A 787 -17.37 32.93 37.44
C ARG A 787 -16.01 32.98 36.77
N GLU A 788 -15.03 33.50 37.50
CA GLU A 788 -13.63 33.35 37.13
C GLU A 788 -13.25 31.87 37.27
N ALA A 789 -12.60 31.34 36.25
CA ALA A 789 -12.08 29.99 36.25
C ALA A 789 -10.61 30.04 35.82
N HIS A 790 -9.84 29.12 36.38
CA HIS A 790 -8.43 29.03 36.10
C HIS A 790 -8.18 27.87 35.12
N GLN A 791 -7.47 28.14 34.01
CA GLN A 791 -7.29 27.21 32.89
C GLN A 791 -6.66 25.85 33.28
N ALA A 792 -6.04 25.75 34.47
CA ALA A 792 -5.53 24.48 35.00
C ALA A 792 -6.60 23.41 35.31
N LEU A 793 -7.90 23.74 35.27
CA LEU A 793 -8.99 22.76 35.47
C LEU A 793 -9.59 22.18 34.17
N LEU A 794 -9.20 22.66 32.99
CA LEU A 794 -9.87 22.29 31.73
C LEU A 794 -9.27 21.07 31.02
N ALA A 795 -8.02 20.72 31.34
CA ALA A 795 -7.44 19.44 30.90
C ALA A 795 -8.10 18.21 31.57
N SER A 796 -8.84 18.40 32.67
CA SER A 796 -9.54 17.31 33.37
C SER A 796 -10.98 17.05 32.91
N VAL A 797 -11.70 18.05 32.39
CA VAL A 797 -13.14 17.89 32.05
C VAL A 797 -13.36 17.36 30.63
N ALA A 798 -12.42 17.57 29.70
CA ALA A 798 -12.43 16.91 28.38
C ALA A 798 -12.22 15.38 28.46
N HIS A 799 -11.93 14.83 29.65
CA HIS A 799 -11.63 13.42 29.86
C HIS A 799 -12.58 12.67 30.83
N ALA A 800 -13.63 13.30 31.35
CA ALA A 800 -14.57 12.65 32.26
C ALA A 800 -15.90 12.34 31.55
N LYS A 801 -15.92 11.32 30.68
CA LYS A 801 -17.17 10.78 30.11
C LYS A 801 -17.77 9.61 30.92
N ASP A 802 -17.07 9.08 31.94
CA ASP A 802 -17.53 7.91 32.72
C ASP A 802 -17.16 7.98 34.22
N ALA A 803 -17.91 8.73 35.03
CA ALA A 803 -17.88 8.56 36.49
C ALA A 803 -19.31 8.56 37.08
N PRO A 804 -19.65 7.61 37.97
CA PRO A 804 -20.97 7.55 38.58
C PRO A 804 -21.18 8.62 39.65
N SER A 805 -22.41 9.08 39.75
CA SER A 805 -22.90 10.06 40.72
C SER A 805 -22.95 9.49 42.13
N SER A 806 -21.86 9.59 42.88
CA SER A 806 -21.87 9.68 44.34
C SER A 806 -20.49 10.08 44.86
N VAL A 807 -20.38 11.31 45.37
CA VAL A 807 -19.66 11.71 46.60
C VAL A 807 -19.77 13.22 46.67
N VAL A 808 -20.51 13.68 47.68
CA VAL A 808 -20.68 15.08 48.06
C VAL A 808 -19.61 15.43 49.09
N ALA A 809 -19.09 16.66 48.96
CA ALA A 809 -18.49 17.53 49.97
C ALA A 809 -17.14 17.16 50.62
N ASP A 810 -16.45 18.24 50.98
CA ASP A 810 -15.25 18.37 51.81
C ASP A 810 -13.92 17.93 51.20
N ASP A 811 -13.23 18.90 50.55
CA ASP A 811 -11.82 19.22 50.82
C ASP A 811 -11.35 20.39 49.94
N ALA A 812 -11.78 21.60 50.30
CA ALA A 812 -11.28 22.85 49.72
C ALA A 812 -10.54 23.67 50.79
N ALA A 813 -9.48 23.12 51.37
CA ALA A 813 -8.55 23.88 52.21
C ALA A 813 -7.22 23.13 52.40
N SER A 814 -6.25 23.28 51.49
CA SER A 814 -4.79 23.29 51.79
C SER A 814 -3.91 23.17 50.54
N ILE A 815 -3.71 24.26 49.80
CA ILE A 815 -2.48 24.43 49.01
C ILE A 815 -2.01 25.88 49.17
N GLY A 816 -0.86 26.05 49.84
CA GLY A 816 -0.24 27.35 50.10
C GLY A 816 0.43 27.96 48.85
N PRO A 817 0.79 29.26 48.90
CA PRO A 817 1.13 30.04 47.72
C PRO A 817 2.65 30.05 47.46
N SER A 818 3.09 29.63 46.28
CA SER A 818 4.39 30.05 45.75
C SER A 818 4.49 29.83 44.23
N GLY A 819 4.55 30.93 43.47
CA GLY A 819 5.45 31.04 42.30
C GLY A 819 4.86 30.91 40.90
N ARG A 820 4.04 31.90 40.50
CA ARG A 820 3.87 32.49 39.14
C ARG A 820 3.82 31.52 37.94
N ARG A 821 2.61 31.01 37.67
CA ARG A 821 2.18 30.51 36.35
C ARG A 821 1.64 31.67 35.53
N ASP A 822 1.91 31.69 34.23
CA ASP A 822 1.08 32.45 33.27
C ASP A 822 -0.28 31.76 33.19
N ASP A 823 -1.08 32.05 34.20
CA ASP A 823 -2.45 31.63 34.35
C ASP A 823 -3.29 32.53 33.45
N HIS A 824 -3.65 32.08 32.25
CA HIS A 824 -4.70 32.76 31.49
C HIS A 824 -6.00 32.58 32.27
N ASN A 825 -6.37 33.60 33.03
CA ASN A 825 -7.69 33.70 33.61
C ASN A 825 -8.72 33.64 32.49
N ILE A 826 -9.75 32.83 32.70
CA ILE A 826 -10.89 32.73 31.81
C ILE A 826 -12.14 33.06 32.62
N VAL A 827 -13.13 33.64 31.96
CA VAL A 827 -14.47 33.77 32.51
C VAL A 827 -15.32 32.65 31.96
N GLN A 828 -15.94 31.88 32.85
CA GLN A 828 -16.93 30.87 32.52
C GLN A 828 -18.32 31.46 32.72
N ILE A 829 -19.10 31.58 31.65
CA ILE A 829 -20.51 31.97 31.63
C ILE A 829 -21.33 30.69 31.46
N ARG A 830 -22.27 30.41 32.36
CA ARG A 830 -23.16 29.26 32.29
C ARG A 830 -24.59 29.75 32.14
N ILE A 831 -25.28 29.23 31.13
CA ILE A 831 -26.70 29.49 30.88
C ILE A 831 -27.41 28.15 31.04
N ALA A 832 -28.20 28.02 32.09
CA ALA A 832 -28.93 26.79 32.41
C ALA A 832 -30.44 27.01 32.30
N ASP A 833 -31.13 26.08 31.64
CA ASP A 833 -32.57 25.93 31.72
C ASP A 833 -32.93 24.65 32.50
N HIS A 834 -34.15 24.58 33.01
CA HIS A 834 -34.68 23.43 33.76
C HIS A 834 -35.72 22.65 32.95
N GLY A 835 -35.59 22.65 31.62
CA GLY A 835 -36.47 21.94 30.70
C GLY A 835 -36.24 20.43 30.65
N PRO A 836 -36.67 19.74 29.57
CA PRO A 836 -36.51 18.29 29.43
C PRO A 836 -35.04 17.82 29.34
N GLY A 837 -34.11 18.75 29.11
CA GLY A 837 -32.68 18.49 28.99
C GLY A 837 -32.29 17.84 27.66
N ILE A 838 -30.99 17.62 27.48
CA ILE A 838 -30.41 17.09 26.24
C ILE A 838 -29.68 15.78 26.53
N PRO A 839 -30.05 14.66 25.86
CA PRO A 839 -29.38 13.38 26.02
C PRO A 839 -27.87 13.47 25.76
N ARG A 840 -27.05 12.80 26.58
CA ARG A 840 -25.57 12.88 26.51
C ARG A 840 -24.99 12.39 25.18
N ASP A 841 -25.65 11.45 24.52
CA ASP A 841 -25.29 10.93 23.20
C ASP A 841 -25.45 11.97 22.08
N GLN A 842 -26.19 13.05 22.32
CA GLN A 842 -26.48 14.10 21.36
C GLN A 842 -25.65 15.38 21.59
N TRP A 843 -24.79 15.41 22.62
CA TRP A 843 -23.97 16.59 22.95
C TRP A 843 -22.97 16.96 21.87
N ASP A 844 -22.32 15.96 21.28
CA ASP A 844 -21.32 16.16 20.23
C ASP A 844 -21.97 16.66 18.93
N SER A 845 -23.26 16.39 18.74
CA SER A 845 -24.00 16.69 17.52
C SER A 845 -24.78 18.02 17.62
N LEU A 846 -24.98 18.54 18.83
CA LEU A 846 -25.69 19.79 19.15
C LEU A 846 -25.14 21.04 18.43
N PHE A 847 -23.84 21.08 18.18
CA PHE A 847 -23.18 22.21 17.51
C PHE A 847 -22.92 21.98 16.02
N LEU A 848 -23.36 20.84 15.47
CA LEU A 848 -23.24 20.59 14.04
C LEU A 848 -24.30 21.41 13.29
N PRO A 849 -23.93 22.10 12.19
CA PRO A 849 -24.90 22.84 11.38
C PRO A 849 -26.05 21.95 10.90
N PHE A 850 -27.27 22.48 10.90
CA PHE A 850 -28.48 21.81 10.39
C PHE A 850 -28.96 20.60 11.19
N GLN A 851 -28.52 20.45 12.45
CA GLN A 851 -29.08 19.43 13.34
C GLN A 851 -30.30 19.95 14.11
N ARG A 852 -31.41 19.20 14.05
CA ARG A 852 -32.64 19.43 14.82
C ARG A 852 -32.87 18.23 15.73
N LEU A 853 -33.02 18.47 17.04
CA LEU A 853 -33.26 17.42 18.03
C LEU A 853 -34.77 17.15 18.25
N SER A 854 -35.65 18.02 17.76
CA SER A 854 -37.11 17.84 17.75
C SER A 854 -37.77 18.57 16.56
N ASP A 855 -38.84 17.99 16.00
CA ASP A 855 -39.55 18.53 14.84
C ASP A 855 -40.32 19.84 15.16
N ASP A 856 -40.70 20.04 16.42
CA ASP A 856 -41.50 21.18 16.90
C ASP A 856 -40.69 22.44 17.23
N ALA A 857 -39.36 22.38 17.19
CA ALA A 857 -38.51 23.52 17.52
C ALA A 857 -38.34 24.50 16.35
N LEU A 858 -38.66 25.79 16.57
CA LEU A 858 -38.41 26.88 15.63
C LEU A 858 -36.90 27.16 15.49
N GLY A 859 -36.26 26.62 14.45
CA GLY A 859 -34.89 27.03 14.05
C GLY A 859 -34.20 26.11 13.05
N LEU A 860 -33.23 26.64 12.29
CA LEU A 860 -32.40 25.93 11.29
C LEU A 860 -31.39 24.93 11.88
N GLY A 861 -31.31 24.78 13.21
CA GLY A 861 -30.17 24.12 13.86
C GLY A 861 -28.83 24.84 13.62
N LEU A 862 -28.88 26.13 13.25
CA LEU A 862 -27.69 26.93 12.95
C LEU A 862 -27.26 27.83 14.12
N GLY A 863 -28.16 28.21 15.03
CA GLY A 863 -27.87 29.20 16.09
C GLY A 863 -26.71 28.77 16.99
N LEU A 864 -26.73 27.52 17.49
CA LEU A 864 -25.67 26.98 18.33
C LEU A 864 -24.37 26.72 17.54
N ALA A 865 -24.47 26.32 16.27
CA ALA A 865 -23.31 26.14 15.40
C ALA A 865 -22.60 27.48 15.11
N VAL A 866 -23.36 28.55 14.87
CA VAL A 866 -22.84 29.92 14.70
C VAL A 866 -22.27 30.45 16.01
N ALA A 867 -22.95 30.22 17.14
CA ALA A 867 -22.45 30.59 18.46
C ALA A 867 -21.08 29.94 18.76
N ARG A 868 -20.91 28.65 18.40
CA ARG A 868 -19.62 27.97 18.49
C ARG A 868 -18.57 28.56 17.56
N GLY A 869 -18.90 28.78 16.30
CA GLY A 869 -17.97 29.39 15.34
C GLY A 869 -17.47 30.78 15.78
N PHE A 870 -18.35 31.64 16.31
CA PHE A 870 -17.95 32.94 16.84
C PHE A 870 -17.12 32.83 18.12
N THR A 871 -17.51 31.95 19.05
CA THR A 871 -16.77 31.73 20.30
C THR A 871 -15.35 31.24 20.03
N GLU A 872 -15.19 30.26 19.14
CA GLU A 872 -13.88 29.73 18.71
C GLU A 872 -13.06 30.78 17.95
N ALA A 873 -13.70 31.59 17.09
CA ALA A 873 -13.03 32.69 16.39
C ALA A 873 -12.48 33.76 17.36
N MET A 874 -13.12 33.96 18.51
CA MET A 874 -12.65 34.86 19.58
C MET A 874 -11.67 34.20 20.55
N GLY A 875 -11.26 32.94 20.32
CA GLY A 875 -10.32 32.21 21.18
C GLY A 875 -10.94 31.61 22.44
N GLY A 876 -12.28 31.56 22.52
CA GLY A 876 -13.03 30.92 23.60
C GLY A 876 -13.46 29.48 23.27
N GLN A 877 -14.22 28.87 24.18
CA GLN A 877 -14.87 27.56 23.97
C GLN A 877 -16.35 27.60 24.37
N ILE A 878 -17.18 26.78 23.72
CA ILE A 878 -18.58 26.57 24.10
C ILE A 878 -18.90 25.07 24.11
N TYR A 879 -19.55 24.59 25.17
CA TYR A 879 -19.88 23.17 25.33
C TYR A 879 -21.09 22.97 26.26
N PRO A 880 -21.77 21.80 26.18
CA PRO A 880 -22.86 21.48 27.08
C PRO A 880 -22.32 20.89 28.39
N ALA A 881 -22.99 21.15 29.51
CA ALA A 881 -22.66 20.61 30.81
C ALA A 881 -23.90 20.03 31.50
N GLU A 882 -23.68 19.19 32.51
CA GLU A 882 -24.76 18.66 33.34
C GLU A 882 -25.41 19.78 34.16
N THR A 883 -26.75 19.81 34.16
CA THR A 883 -27.55 20.71 34.99
C THR A 883 -27.93 20.00 36.30
N PRO A 884 -27.48 20.48 37.47
CA PRO A 884 -27.96 19.99 38.76
C PRO A 884 -29.47 20.25 38.89
N GLY A 885 -30.30 19.20 38.92
CA GLY A 885 -31.75 19.30 39.01
C GLY A 885 -32.53 18.96 37.73
N GLY A 886 -31.84 18.65 36.62
CA GLY A 886 -32.46 18.39 35.31
C GLY A 886 -32.50 19.62 34.41
N GLY A 887 -32.57 19.43 33.09
CA GLY A 887 -32.50 20.52 32.09
C GLY A 887 -31.20 20.53 31.30
N ALA A 888 -30.91 21.64 30.60
CA ALA A 888 -29.71 21.80 29.78
C ALA A 888 -28.87 22.99 30.23
N THR A 889 -27.55 22.79 30.36
CA THR A 889 -26.60 23.88 30.65
C THR A 889 -25.66 24.03 29.46
N ILE A 890 -25.54 25.24 28.93
CA ILE A 890 -24.50 25.61 27.97
C ILE A 890 -23.47 26.47 28.68
N VAL A 891 -22.20 26.12 28.53
CA VAL A 891 -21.07 26.77 29.15
C VAL A 891 -20.25 27.46 28.06
N ILE A 892 -19.98 28.75 28.23
CA ILE A 892 -19.15 29.57 27.36
C ILE A 892 -17.93 30.02 28.17
N GLU A 893 -16.74 29.79 27.64
CA GLU A 893 -15.47 30.16 28.26
C GLU A 893 -14.75 31.16 27.39
N MET A 894 -14.46 32.33 27.95
CA MET A 894 -13.81 33.43 27.26
C MET A 894 -12.51 33.83 27.95
N PRO A 895 -11.47 34.21 27.20
CA PRO A 895 -10.23 34.73 27.78
C PRO A 895 -10.51 36.04 28.52
N CYS A 896 -9.93 36.22 29.72
CA CYS A 896 -9.96 37.50 30.42
C CYS A 896 -9.13 38.55 29.67
N ALA A 897 -9.58 39.80 29.71
CA ALA A 897 -8.75 40.92 29.29
C ALA A 897 -7.57 41.07 30.26
N PRO A 898 -6.35 41.32 29.74
CA PRO A 898 -5.19 41.55 30.60
C PRO A 898 -5.47 42.74 31.51
N THR A 899 -5.36 42.54 32.82
CA THR A 899 -5.51 43.62 33.80
C THR A 899 -4.42 44.66 33.51
N PRO A 900 -4.74 45.95 33.31
CA PRO A 900 -3.70 46.95 33.14
C PRO A 900 -2.83 46.97 34.40
N GLU A 901 -1.55 46.58 34.26
CA GLU A 901 -0.58 46.70 35.33
C GLU A 901 -0.53 48.18 35.76
N GLY A 902 -0.96 48.46 36.99
CA GLY A 902 -0.85 49.78 37.57
C GLY A 902 0.63 50.20 37.69
N GLY A 903 1.01 51.21 36.91
CA GLY A 903 2.25 51.98 37.09
C GLY A 903 2.52 52.86 35.86
N LYS A 904 2.75 54.17 35.96
CA LYS A 904 3.07 55.06 37.08
C LYS A 904 2.45 56.44 36.83
N GLN A 905 2.13 57.16 37.91
CA GLN A 905 2.04 58.62 37.89
C GLN A 905 3.35 59.25 37.41
#